data_AF-A0A0D2RB23-F1
#
_entry.id   AF-A0A0D2RB23-F1
#
_cell.length_a   1.000
_cell.length_b   1.000
_cell.length_c   1.000
_cell.angle_alpha   90.00
_cell.angle_beta   90.00
_cell.angle_gamma   90.00
#
_symmetry.space_group_name_H-M   'P 1'
#
loop_
_entity.id
_entity.type
_entity.pdbx_description
1 polymer ?
#
loop_
_entity_poly.entity_id
_entity_poly.type
_entity_poly.pdbx_seq_one_letter_code
_entity_poly.pdbx_strand_id
1 'polypeptide(L)'
;MSSLLESCKLMDQSSSALSTVAIASAALSCEAARANLSAFDLTDSGDGSVSKEDIGVSSDIKVLLNGSKLAVSSNKGDDKVNTDSFSKIPVVYGNVREAVKSLHSVIRVVSNSGEKLGGKVLHLCFELRNLGEGSLERVRSNLGSVGVEGLKGIFEKECLSEESLRNGVKLAVEAGLEKDYVKLVKDVELVLGIVWKIVSWEAVTAFFVLEGVEFLNEKSGGKGGEFDGGNVKAEKKKKRKVLLGKGTSVIVEMIKDRLMSKGEGLEKIVEEFLSFLDPKSADFDGLLKKVKEILESNESRRIPKTPKGTRDFAKEQMTIRKKAFSIITKVFERHCATALDTPAFELKETLTGKYGEDSKLIYDLADQGGELCSLRYDLTVPFSRYVAMNGLTSFKRYHIDKVWRRDNPSKGRYREFYQCDFDIAGQYEKMGPDFEVVRILSEVLNALNIGDYEIKLNHRKLLDGVLEICGVPPAKFRTICSSIDKLDKQSFEQVKKEMVEEKGLSVETADKIGTFVKIRGPPPELLSKIMGGTEGSELLKHNASKEALGDLSILFDALYKSRCIDKVVFDLSLARGLDYYTGVIFEAAFKGGVQVGSIGAGGRYDNLIGNFGTKQVPAVGMSLGIERVLTIMEEKAQNQAVRATETQVLVAVLGDKLAVAAELVSELWDVDIKAEYKVHKKVMKHIEYAIDSKVPWMVIVGERELNEGIVKLKNIETTNEEVIPRSNLVGELQQRLKLNP
;
A
#
# COMPACT_ATOMS: atom_id res chain seq x y z
N MET A 1 -40.48 -23.41 4.10
CA MET A 1 -39.09 -23.06 4.46
C MET A 1 -38.08 -23.45 3.38
N SER A 2 -38.16 -24.66 2.78
CA SER A 2 -37.36 -25.02 1.59
C SER A 2 -37.61 -24.08 0.39
N SER A 3 -38.89 -23.77 0.11
CA SER A 3 -39.28 -22.85 -0.96
C SER A 3 -38.77 -21.41 -0.79
N LEU A 4 -38.60 -20.92 0.45
CA LEU A 4 -38.07 -19.57 0.69
C LEU A 4 -36.56 -19.50 0.39
N LEU A 5 -35.81 -20.51 0.82
CA LEU A 5 -34.38 -20.60 0.55
C LEU A 5 -34.10 -20.75 -0.94
N GLU A 6 -34.94 -21.51 -1.65
CA GLU A 6 -34.86 -21.66 -3.10
C GLU A 6 -35.10 -20.34 -3.84
N SER A 7 -36.16 -19.59 -3.49
CA SER A 7 -36.38 -18.22 -3.99
C SER A 7 -35.20 -17.29 -3.69
N CYS A 8 -34.63 -17.37 -2.48
CA CYS A 8 -33.46 -16.55 -2.15
C CYS A 8 -32.24 -16.88 -3.00
N LYS A 9 -31.99 -18.16 -3.31
CA LYS A 9 -30.90 -18.57 -4.21
C LYS A 9 -31.11 -18.07 -5.63
N LEU A 10 -32.34 -18.14 -6.14
CA LEU A 10 -32.69 -17.64 -7.46
C LEU A 10 -32.51 -16.11 -7.54
N MET A 11 -32.93 -15.38 -6.50
CA MET A 11 -32.72 -13.95 -6.38
C MET A 11 -31.23 -13.58 -6.28
N ASP A 12 -30.42 -14.33 -5.54
CA ASP A 12 -28.95 -14.13 -5.46
C ASP A 12 -28.28 -14.32 -6.82
N GLN A 13 -28.59 -15.43 -7.50
CA GLN A 13 -28.08 -15.71 -8.85
C GLN A 13 -28.50 -14.62 -9.84
N SER A 14 -29.77 -14.25 -9.83
CA SER A 14 -30.32 -13.23 -10.73
C SER A 14 -29.72 -11.86 -10.44
N SER A 15 -29.68 -11.40 -9.19
CA SER A 15 -29.11 -10.09 -8.84
C SER A 15 -27.61 -10.00 -9.15
N SER A 16 -26.85 -11.10 -8.99
CA SER A 16 -25.44 -11.18 -9.41
C SER A 16 -25.26 -11.05 -10.93
N ALA A 17 -26.10 -11.74 -11.71
CA ALA A 17 -26.09 -11.63 -13.17
C ALA A 17 -26.48 -10.20 -13.61
N LEU A 18 -27.51 -9.60 -13.00
CA LEU A 18 -27.94 -8.23 -13.27
C LEU A 18 -26.81 -7.23 -13.02
N SER A 19 -26.11 -7.35 -11.88
CA SER A 19 -24.99 -6.46 -11.52
C SER A 19 -23.88 -6.47 -12.58
N THR A 20 -23.67 -7.60 -13.24
CA THR A 20 -22.68 -7.74 -14.33
C THR A 20 -23.19 -7.16 -15.64
N VAL A 21 -24.40 -7.52 -16.06
CA VAL A 21 -24.99 -7.08 -17.33
C VAL A 21 -25.27 -5.58 -17.33
N ALA A 22 -25.73 -5.04 -16.20
CA ALA A 22 -26.00 -3.61 -16.07
C ALA A 22 -24.74 -2.76 -16.34
N ILE A 23 -23.55 -3.23 -15.96
CA ILE A 23 -22.29 -2.52 -16.22
C ILE A 23 -21.98 -2.48 -17.72
N ALA A 24 -22.23 -3.58 -18.43
CA ALA A 24 -22.15 -3.61 -19.88
C ALA A 24 -23.14 -2.64 -20.53
N SER A 25 -24.42 -2.67 -20.10
CA SER A 25 -25.46 -1.74 -20.58
C SER A 25 -25.07 -0.27 -20.34
N ALA A 26 -24.57 0.06 -19.14
CA ALA A 26 -24.13 1.39 -18.78
C ALA A 26 -22.97 1.87 -19.64
N ALA A 27 -21.99 1.01 -19.92
CA ALA A 27 -20.88 1.34 -20.80
C ALA A 27 -21.36 1.62 -22.23
N LEU A 28 -22.27 0.82 -22.78
CA LEU A 28 -22.88 1.10 -24.08
C LEU A 28 -23.60 2.45 -24.08
N SER A 29 -24.35 2.77 -23.03
CA SER A 29 -24.99 4.08 -22.87
C SER A 29 -23.99 5.22 -22.77
N CYS A 30 -22.85 5.03 -22.09
CA CYS A 30 -21.77 6.03 -22.03
C CYS A 30 -21.21 6.34 -23.43
N GLU A 31 -21.04 5.32 -24.28
CA GLU A 31 -20.62 5.51 -25.68
C GLU A 31 -21.70 6.24 -26.47
N ALA A 32 -22.96 5.81 -26.35
CA ALA A 32 -24.11 6.38 -27.05
C ALA A 32 -24.30 7.86 -26.73
N ALA A 33 -24.19 8.23 -25.45
CA ALA A 33 -24.31 9.59 -24.96
C ALA A 33 -23.02 10.41 -25.06
N ARG A 34 -21.89 9.80 -25.44
CA ARG A 34 -20.56 10.43 -25.45
C ARG A 34 -20.17 11.01 -24.08
N ALA A 35 -20.44 10.24 -23.03
CA ALA A 35 -20.32 10.67 -21.64
C ALA A 35 -18.89 11.06 -21.23
N ASN A 36 -18.78 11.94 -20.23
CA ASN A 36 -17.51 12.30 -19.62
C ASN A 36 -17.01 11.18 -18.71
N LEU A 37 -15.76 10.77 -18.92
CA LEU A 37 -15.14 9.65 -18.18
C LEU A 37 -14.54 10.04 -16.83
N SER A 38 -14.49 11.33 -16.48
CA SER A 38 -13.88 11.82 -15.24
C SER A 38 -14.55 11.25 -13.97
N ALA A 39 -15.85 10.91 -14.05
CA ALA A 39 -16.57 10.27 -12.96
C ALA A 39 -15.98 8.89 -12.58
N PHE A 40 -15.25 8.24 -13.49
CA PHE A 40 -14.61 6.95 -13.26
C PHE A 40 -13.14 7.06 -12.82
N ASP A 41 -12.62 8.27 -12.58
CA ASP A 41 -11.25 8.52 -12.07
C ASP A 41 -11.13 8.36 -10.54
N LEU A 42 -11.87 7.40 -9.98
CA LEU A 42 -11.77 7.05 -8.56
C LEU A 42 -10.47 6.30 -8.27
N THR A 43 -9.81 6.68 -7.17
CA THR A 43 -8.58 6.03 -6.70
C THR A 43 -8.72 5.66 -5.23
N ASP A 44 -8.18 4.51 -4.84
CA ASP A 44 -8.08 4.12 -3.43
C ASP A 44 -7.00 4.98 -2.76
N SER A 45 -7.42 6.03 -2.06
CA SER A 45 -6.57 6.89 -1.25
C SER A 45 -6.00 6.18 -0.02
N GLY A 46 -6.60 5.04 0.37
CA GLY A 46 -6.24 4.21 1.53
C GLY A 46 -6.60 4.82 2.89
N ASP A 47 -7.35 5.93 2.89
CA ASP A 47 -7.87 6.64 4.07
C ASP A 47 -9.32 6.27 4.40
N GLY A 48 -9.95 5.42 3.58
CA GLY A 48 -11.33 4.97 3.75
C GLY A 48 -12.40 5.96 3.26
N SER A 49 -12.02 7.03 2.54
CA SER A 49 -12.97 8.03 2.04
C SER A 49 -13.76 7.62 0.79
N VAL A 50 -13.35 6.55 0.08
CA VAL A 50 -13.99 6.06 -1.15
C VAL A 50 -14.29 4.57 -1.02
N SER A 51 -15.50 4.16 -1.41
CA SER A 51 -15.92 2.75 -1.40
C SER A 51 -15.08 1.91 -2.39
N LYS A 52 -14.68 0.71 -1.96
CA LYS A 52 -13.95 -0.23 -2.81
C LYS A 52 -14.79 -0.70 -4.00
N GLU A 53 -16.11 -0.80 -3.82
CA GLU A 53 -17.01 -1.23 -4.90
C GLU A 53 -17.13 -0.13 -5.96
N ASP A 54 -17.19 1.14 -5.58
CA ASP A 54 -17.23 2.27 -6.52
C ASP A 54 -15.98 2.31 -7.39
N ILE A 55 -14.81 2.07 -6.78
CA ILE A 55 -13.53 1.94 -7.50
C ILE A 55 -13.55 0.74 -8.43
N GLY A 56 -14.09 -0.39 -7.97
CA GLY A 56 -14.26 -1.60 -8.78
C GLY A 56 -15.13 -1.35 -10.01
N VAL A 57 -16.30 -0.74 -9.85
CA VAL A 57 -17.19 -0.36 -10.96
C VAL A 57 -16.49 0.61 -11.91
N SER A 58 -15.82 1.63 -11.37
CA SER A 58 -15.09 2.61 -12.18
C SER A 58 -14.01 1.96 -13.05
N SER A 59 -13.29 0.99 -12.48
CA SER A 59 -12.32 0.17 -13.19
C SER A 59 -12.97 -0.65 -14.30
N ASP A 60 -14.11 -1.29 -14.02
CA ASP A 60 -14.81 -2.14 -15.00
C ASP A 60 -15.39 -1.35 -16.18
N ILE A 61 -15.98 -0.18 -15.92
CA ILE A 61 -16.44 0.72 -16.98
C ILE A 61 -15.26 1.19 -17.85
N LYS A 62 -14.12 1.54 -17.25
CA LYS A 62 -12.92 1.92 -18.00
C LYS A 62 -12.38 0.81 -18.90
N VAL A 63 -12.54 -0.45 -18.51
CA VAL A 63 -12.16 -1.60 -19.34
C VAL A 63 -13.02 -1.68 -20.59
N LEU A 64 -14.33 -1.57 -20.40
CA LEU A 64 -15.29 -1.61 -21.50
C LEU A 64 -15.06 -0.47 -22.48
N LEU A 65 -14.81 0.74 -21.97
CA LEU A 65 -14.62 1.98 -22.74
C LEU A 65 -13.18 2.22 -23.22
N ASN A 66 -12.26 1.28 -22.98
CA ASN A 66 -10.85 1.47 -23.28
C ASN A 66 -10.61 1.70 -24.78
N GLY A 67 -10.00 2.85 -25.10
CA GLY A 67 -9.69 3.23 -26.49
C GLY A 67 -10.88 3.87 -27.23
N SER A 68 -12.00 4.12 -26.55
CA SER A 68 -13.12 4.86 -27.11
C SER A 68 -12.67 6.26 -27.56
N LYS A 69 -13.18 6.68 -28.72
CA LYS A 69 -13.09 8.06 -29.23
C LYS A 69 -14.41 8.82 -29.10
N LEU A 70 -15.45 8.20 -28.55
CA LEU A 70 -16.77 8.79 -28.31
C LEU A 70 -16.90 9.29 -26.88
N ALA A 71 -16.55 8.46 -25.89
CA ALA A 71 -16.49 8.87 -24.50
C ALA A 71 -15.15 9.59 -24.22
N VAL A 72 -15.18 10.77 -23.60
CA VAL A 72 -14.03 11.68 -23.54
C VAL A 72 -13.59 11.93 -22.09
N SER A 73 -12.27 11.98 -21.87
CA SER A 73 -11.64 12.24 -20.56
C SER A 73 -11.34 13.73 -20.29
N SER A 74 -11.83 14.68 -21.10
CA SER A 74 -11.35 16.07 -21.07
C SER A 74 -12.43 17.12 -20.78
N ASN A 75 -12.13 18.05 -19.87
CA ASN A 75 -12.83 19.33 -19.63
C ASN A 75 -12.68 20.35 -20.78
N LYS A 76 -12.80 19.93 -22.05
CA LYS A 76 -12.81 20.86 -23.17
C LYS A 76 -14.25 21.31 -23.46
N GLY A 77 -14.69 22.32 -22.70
CA GLY A 77 -15.48 23.47 -23.16
C GLY A 77 -16.71 23.32 -24.07
N ASP A 78 -17.31 22.15 -24.22
CA ASP A 78 -18.63 22.00 -24.85
C ASP A 78 -19.56 21.27 -23.87
N ASP A 79 -20.54 22.01 -23.34
CA ASP A 79 -21.65 21.51 -22.53
C ASP A 79 -22.51 20.52 -23.34
N LYS A 80 -22.06 19.28 -23.47
CA LYS A 80 -22.86 18.20 -24.05
C LYS A 80 -22.96 17.02 -23.10
N VAL A 81 -24.15 16.94 -22.50
CA VAL A 81 -24.77 15.82 -21.75
C VAL A 81 -23.94 15.32 -20.57
N ASN A 82 -23.79 16.18 -19.56
CA ASN A 82 -23.45 15.75 -18.21
C ASN A 82 -24.76 15.53 -17.43
N THR A 83 -25.53 14.50 -17.79
CA THR A 83 -26.68 14.09 -16.97
C THR A 83 -26.17 13.40 -15.70
N ASP A 84 -26.77 13.77 -14.57
CA ASP A 84 -26.50 13.23 -13.22
C ASP A 84 -26.51 11.68 -13.18
N SER A 85 -27.23 11.03 -14.09
CA SER A 85 -27.30 9.57 -14.21
C SER A 85 -26.01 8.87 -14.68
N PHE A 86 -25.09 9.55 -15.37
CA PHE A 86 -23.82 8.97 -15.80
C PHE A 86 -22.73 9.13 -14.74
N SER A 87 -22.66 10.29 -14.08
CA SER A 87 -21.68 10.55 -13.02
C SER A 87 -21.94 9.71 -11.77
N LYS A 88 -23.18 9.30 -11.53
CA LYS A 88 -23.59 8.44 -10.41
C LYS A 88 -23.38 6.95 -10.64
N ILE A 89 -22.95 6.51 -11.83
CA ILE A 89 -22.72 5.09 -12.14
C ILE A 89 -21.81 4.41 -11.09
N PRO A 90 -20.63 4.94 -10.70
CA PRO A 90 -19.77 4.30 -9.72
C PRO A 90 -20.48 3.99 -8.40
N VAL A 91 -21.20 4.97 -7.85
CA VAL A 91 -21.86 4.87 -6.54
C VAL A 91 -23.06 3.94 -6.60
N VAL A 92 -23.97 4.14 -7.57
CA VAL A 92 -25.20 3.34 -7.67
C VAL A 92 -24.88 1.87 -7.90
N TYR A 93 -23.96 1.58 -8.81
CA TYR A 93 -23.56 0.21 -9.13
C TYR A 93 -22.68 -0.40 -8.04
N GLY A 94 -21.87 0.42 -7.37
CA GLY A 94 -21.07 0.01 -6.21
C GLY A 94 -21.96 -0.47 -5.07
N ASN A 95 -23.00 0.30 -4.74
CA ASN A 95 -24.00 -0.08 -3.74
C ASN A 95 -24.76 -1.36 -4.11
N VAL A 96 -25.13 -1.54 -5.39
CA VAL A 96 -25.76 -2.80 -5.85
C VAL A 96 -24.81 -3.98 -5.65
N ARG A 97 -23.52 -3.85 -5.99
CA ARG A 97 -22.52 -4.90 -5.77
C ARG A 97 -22.35 -5.23 -4.29
N GLU A 98 -22.31 -4.21 -3.43
CA GLU A 98 -22.25 -4.39 -1.99
C GLU A 98 -23.50 -5.11 -1.47
N ALA A 99 -24.69 -4.70 -1.92
CA ALA A 99 -25.96 -5.33 -1.54
C ALA A 99 -26.02 -6.81 -1.95
N VAL A 100 -25.60 -7.13 -3.17
CA VAL A 100 -25.51 -8.51 -3.68
C VAL A 100 -24.50 -9.33 -2.87
N LYS A 101 -23.30 -8.81 -2.60
CA LYS A 101 -22.30 -9.50 -1.75
C LYS A 101 -22.82 -9.74 -0.33
N SER A 102 -23.54 -8.77 0.22
CA SER A 102 -24.20 -8.88 1.52
C SER A 102 -25.23 -10.01 1.53
N LEU A 103 -26.11 -10.04 0.52
CA LEU A 103 -27.12 -11.09 0.37
C LEU A 103 -26.48 -12.48 0.23
N HIS A 104 -25.46 -12.58 -0.63
CA HIS A 104 -24.71 -13.82 -0.87
C HIS A 104 -24.07 -14.37 0.41
N SER A 105 -23.45 -13.50 1.22
CA SER A 105 -22.81 -13.89 2.49
C SER A 105 -23.82 -14.47 3.49
N VAL A 106 -25.03 -13.90 3.53
CA VAL A 106 -26.08 -14.35 4.44
C VAL A 106 -26.68 -15.67 3.96
N ILE A 107 -26.97 -15.82 2.66
CA ILE A 107 -27.53 -17.05 2.09
C ILE A 107 -26.62 -18.27 2.34
N ARG A 108 -25.30 -18.09 2.32
CA ARG A 108 -24.33 -19.17 2.65
C ARG A 108 -24.33 -19.58 4.13
N VAL A 109 -24.72 -18.68 5.03
CA VAL A 109 -24.58 -18.84 6.49
C VAL A 109 -25.91 -19.18 7.18
N VAL A 110 -27.05 -19.16 6.48
CA VAL A 110 -28.35 -19.35 7.12
C VAL A 110 -28.46 -20.71 7.83
N SER A 111 -28.32 -20.66 9.16
CA SER A 111 -28.94 -21.54 10.14
C SER A 111 -30.22 -20.86 10.64
N ASN A 112 -31.39 -21.37 10.21
CA ASN A 112 -32.74 -21.25 10.79
C ASN A 112 -33.34 -19.89 11.25
N SER A 113 -32.65 -18.74 11.27
CA SER A 113 -33.24 -17.45 11.71
C SER A 113 -33.49 -16.48 10.55
N GLY A 114 -34.77 -16.17 10.25
CA GLY A 114 -35.19 -15.30 9.13
C GLY A 114 -34.92 -13.79 9.31
N GLU A 115 -34.62 -13.31 10.52
CA GLU A 115 -34.47 -11.87 10.80
C GLU A 115 -33.26 -11.23 10.10
N LYS A 116 -32.12 -11.95 10.00
CA LYS A 116 -30.92 -11.44 9.31
C LYS A 116 -31.09 -11.30 7.79
N LEU A 117 -32.02 -12.04 7.21
CA LEU A 117 -32.29 -12.07 5.78
C LEU A 117 -33.11 -10.85 5.35
N GLY A 118 -34.16 -10.49 6.10
CA GLY A 118 -35.07 -9.40 5.76
C GLY A 118 -34.36 -8.06 5.51
N GLY A 119 -33.44 -7.66 6.40
CA GLY A 119 -32.70 -6.41 6.25
C GLY A 119 -31.81 -6.35 5.00
N LYS A 120 -31.20 -7.48 4.61
CA LYS A 120 -30.35 -7.56 3.40
C LYS A 120 -31.17 -7.56 2.12
N VAL A 121 -32.33 -8.23 2.13
CA VAL A 121 -33.27 -8.24 1.00
C VAL A 121 -33.86 -6.85 0.77
N LEU A 122 -34.22 -6.13 1.85
CA LEU A 122 -34.67 -4.73 1.77
C LEU A 122 -33.57 -3.80 1.24
N HIS A 123 -32.34 -3.97 1.70
CA HIS A 123 -31.18 -3.21 1.19
C HIS A 123 -31.01 -3.42 -0.32
N LEU A 124 -31.05 -4.67 -0.80
CA LEU A 124 -31.02 -4.97 -2.23
C LEU A 124 -32.18 -4.30 -2.98
N CYS A 125 -33.40 -4.30 -2.43
CA CYS A 125 -34.56 -3.64 -3.04
C CYS A 125 -34.35 -2.14 -3.26
N PHE A 126 -33.76 -1.43 -2.29
CA PHE A 126 -33.46 0.00 -2.42
C PHE A 126 -32.40 0.27 -3.48
N GLU A 127 -31.34 -0.53 -3.52
CA GLU A 127 -30.29 -0.34 -4.53
C GLU A 127 -30.75 -0.73 -5.94
N LEU A 128 -31.65 -1.73 -6.07
CA LEU A 128 -32.33 -2.05 -7.33
C LEU A 128 -33.19 -0.88 -7.82
N ARG A 129 -33.90 -0.17 -6.93
CA ARG A 129 -34.64 1.04 -7.29
C ARG A 129 -33.72 2.09 -7.87
N ASN A 130 -32.62 2.41 -7.18
CA ASN A 130 -31.66 3.43 -7.61
C ASN A 130 -31.04 3.07 -8.97
N LEU A 131 -30.71 1.79 -9.18
CA LEU A 131 -30.24 1.28 -10.47
C LEU A 131 -31.29 1.46 -11.58
N GLY A 132 -32.54 1.09 -11.31
CA GLY A 132 -33.66 1.21 -12.24
C GLY A 132 -33.95 2.66 -12.64
N GLU A 133 -34.03 3.58 -11.66
CA GLU A 133 -34.25 5.01 -11.92
C GLU A 133 -33.13 5.59 -12.79
N GLY A 134 -31.86 5.35 -12.42
CA GLY A 134 -30.72 5.82 -13.21
C GLY A 134 -30.64 5.21 -14.61
N SER A 135 -31.01 3.93 -14.76
CA SER A 135 -31.08 3.25 -16.06
C SER A 135 -32.18 3.83 -16.94
N LEU A 136 -33.36 4.12 -16.38
CA LEU A 136 -34.46 4.73 -17.11
C LEU A 136 -34.14 6.14 -17.61
N GLU A 137 -33.40 6.94 -16.82
CA GLU A 137 -32.91 8.24 -17.27
C GLU A 137 -31.95 8.12 -18.47
N ARG A 138 -31.05 7.12 -18.45
CA ARG A 138 -30.14 6.85 -19.59
C ARG A 138 -30.91 6.35 -20.82
N VAL A 139 -31.94 5.51 -20.65
CA VAL A 139 -32.86 5.11 -21.74
C VAL A 139 -33.52 6.31 -22.39
N ARG A 140 -34.10 7.23 -21.59
CA ARG A 140 -34.74 8.46 -22.08
C ARG A 140 -33.74 9.34 -22.85
N SER A 141 -32.50 9.43 -22.36
CA SER A 141 -31.41 10.14 -23.04
C SER A 141 -31.04 9.50 -24.39
N ASN A 142 -30.93 8.17 -24.44
CA ASN A 142 -30.62 7.43 -25.67
C ASN A 142 -31.73 7.59 -26.71
N LEU A 143 -33.00 7.49 -26.31
CA LEU A 143 -34.16 7.70 -27.20
C LEU A 143 -34.22 9.11 -27.78
N GLY A 144 -33.72 10.13 -27.07
CA GLY A 144 -33.59 11.47 -27.61
C GLY A 144 -32.56 11.60 -28.73
N SER A 145 -31.63 10.64 -28.83
CA SER A 145 -30.52 10.63 -29.79
C SER A 145 -30.65 9.54 -30.87
N VAL A 146 -31.66 8.68 -30.78
CA VAL A 146 -31.82 7.54 -31.69
C VAL A 146 -32.31 7.99 -33.06
N GLY A 147 -31.63 7.54 -34.11
CA GLY A 147 -31.97 7.87 -35.51
C GLY A 147 -32.95 6.89 -36.16
N VAL A 148 -33.56 5.98 -35.39
CA VAL A 148 -34.47 4.95 -35.88
C VAL A 148 -35.90 5.29 -35.46
N GLU A 149 -36.73 5.62 -36.44
CA GLU A 149 -38.15 5.90 -36.22
C GLU A 149 -38.90 4.63 -35.76
N GLY A 150 -39.90 4.80 -34.90
CA GLY A 150 -40.70 3.70 -34.33
C GLY A 150 -40.17 3.09 -33.02
N LEU A 151 -38.85 3.14 -32.75
CA LEU A 151 -38.29 2.55 -31.52
C LEU A 151 -38.88 3.15 -30.23
N LYS A 152 -39.12 4.46 -30.24
CA LYS A 152 -39.76 5.16 -29.12
C LYS A 152 -41.18 4.65 -28.84
N GLY A 153 -41.96 4.38 -29.89
CA GLY A 153 -43.31 3.83 -29.74
C GLY A 153 -43.31 2.41 -29.20
N ILE A 154 -42.34 1.58 -29.60
CA ILE A 154 -42.17 0.22 -29.07
C ILE A 154 -41.78 0.29 -27.58
N PHE A 155 -40.84 1.18 -27.21
CA PHE A 155 -40.47 1.40 -25.82
C PHE A 155 -41.66 1.84 -24.95
N GLU A 156 -42.46 2.80 -25.42
CA GLU A 156 -43.64 3.28 -24.69
C GLU A 156 -44.73 2.21 -24.53
N LYS A 157 -44.84 1.27 -25.48
CA LYS A 157 -45.78 0.14 -25.43
C LYS A 157 -45.30 -0.98 -24.50
N GLU A 158 -44.01 -1.27 -24.48
CA GLU A 158 -43.46 -2.47 -23.83
C GLU A 158 -42.78 -2.20 -22.49
N CYS A 159 -42.14 -1.04 -22.28
CA CYS A 159 -41.39 -0.80 -21.07
C CYS A 159 -42.32 -0.44 -19.91
N LEU A 160 -42.04 -1.01 -18.73
CA LEU A 160 -42.77 -0.72 -17.50
C LEU A 160 -42.46 0.71 -17.03
N SER A 161 -43.49 1.38 -16.51
CA SER A 161 -43.40 2.77 -16.06
C SER A 161 -42.57 2.90 -14.78
N GLU A 162 -42.00 4.08 -14.57
CA GLU A 162 -41.36 4.48 -13.30
C GLU A 162 -42.28 4.25 -12.10
N GLU A 163 -43.58 4.40 -12.30
CA GLU A 163 -44.64 4.11 -11.33
C GLU A 163 -44.68 2.62 -10.94
N SER A 164 -44.47 1.70 -11.90
CA SER A 164 -44.42 0.25 -11.62
C SER A 164 -43.26 -0.10 -10.70
N LEU A 165 -42.08 0.51 -10.92
CA LEU A 165 -40.91 0.34 -10.05
C LEU A 165 -41.18 0.90 -8.64
N ARG A 166 -41.76 2.11 -8.54
CA ARG A 166 -42.12 2.72 -7.25
C ARG A 166 -43.14 1.87 -6.48
N ASN A 167 -44.15 1.34 -7.16
CA ASN A 167 -45.18 0.48 -6.56
C ASN A 167 -44.60 -0.86 -6.08
N GLY A 168 -43.73 -1.50 -6.86
CA GLY A 168 -43.06 -2.74 -6.44
C GLY A 168 -42.20 -2.56 -5.19
N VAL A 169 -41.44 -1.46 -5.11
CA VAL A 169 -40.63 -1.13 -3.92
C VAL A 169 -41.53 -0.86 -2.71
N LYS A 170 -42.65 -0.16 -2.90
CA LYS A 170 -43.61 0.10 -1.82
C LYS A 170 -44.16 -1.19 -1.22
N LEU A 171 -44.57 -2.13 -2.06
CA LEU A 171 -45.05 -3.45 -1.62
C LEU A 171 -43.98 -4.23 -0.84
N ALA A 172 -42.74 -4.25 -1.36
CA ALA A 172 -41.62 -4.91 -0.68
C ALA A 172 -41.32 -4.28 0.70
N VAL A 173 -41.37 -2.95 0.81
CA VAL A 173 -41.18 -2.25 2.08
C VAL A 173 -42.32 -2.58 3.06
N GLU A 174 -43.57 -2.57 2.61
CA GLU A 174 -44.72 -2.96 3.43
C GLU A 174 -44.57 -4.40 3.95
N ALA A 175 -44.23 -5.36 3.08
CA ALA A 175 -43.97 -6.74 3.49
C ALA A 175 -42.81 -6.87 4.49
N GLY A 176 -41.75 -6.06 4.31
CA GLY A 176 -40.63 -6.00 5.24
C GLY A 176 -41.01 -5.46 6.63
N LEU A 177 -41.87 -4.43 6.68
CA LEU A 177 -42.40 -3.86 7.93
C LEU A 177 -43.33 -4.85 8.65
N GLU A 178 -44.12 -5.61 7.89
CA GLU A 178 -44.99 -6.68 8.39
C GLU A 178 -44.22 -7.93 8.82
N LYS A 179 -42.90 -7.99 8.58
CA LYS A 179 -42.04 -9.16 8.78
C LYS A 179 -42.51 -10.41 7.99
N ASP A 180 -43.25 -10.21 6.90
CA ASP A 180 -43.60 -11.29 5.97
C ASP A 180 -42.45 -11.50 4.98
N TYR A 181 -41.46 -12.29 5.40
CA TYR A 181 -40.25 -12.53 4.59
C TYR A 181 -40.51 -13.31 3.30
N VAL A 182 -41.59 -14.09 3.22
CA VAL A 182 -41.94 -14.83 2.00
C VAL A 182 -42.51 -13.87 0.97
N LYS A 183 -43.42 -12.98 1.39
CA LYS A 183 -43.97 -11.92 0.55
C LYS A 183 -42.88 -10.92 0.16
N LEU A 184 -42.03 -10.51 1.10
CA LEU A 184 -40.90 -9.63 0.84
C LEU A 184 -39.99 -10.16 -0.28
N VAL A 185 -39.57 -11.42 -0.23
CA VAL A 185 -38.71 -12.01 -1.26
C VAL A 185 -39.40 -11.99 -2.62
N LYS A 186 -40.69 -12.35 -2.68
CA LYS A 186 -41.47 -12.31 -3.93
C LYS A 186 -41.61 -10.90 -4.50
N ASP A 187 -41.86 -9.91 -3.64
CA ASP A 187 -41.99 -8.51 -4.05
C ASP A 187 -40.65 -7.96 -4.54
N VAL A 188 -39.53 -8.34 -3.93
CA VAL A 188 -38.18 -7.98 -4.41
C VAL A 188 -37.81 -8.71 -5.70
N GLU A 189 -38.21 -9.98 -5.89
CA GLU A 189 -38.08 -10.68 -7.17
C GLU A 189 -38.86 -9.97 -8.30
N LEU A 190 -40.05 -9.43 -7.99
CA LEU A 190 -40.81 -8.61 -8.92
C LEU A 190 -40.05 -7.32 -9.27
N VAL A 191 -39.54 -6.59 -8.27
CA VAL A 191 -38.70 -5.39 -8.48
C VAL A 191 -37.48 -5.72 -9.33
N LEU A 192 -36.80 -6.83 -9.04
CA LEU A 192 -35.65 -7.30 -9.81
C LEU A 192 -36.00 -7.55 -11.27
N GLY A 193 -37.14 -8.17 -11.56
CA GLY A 193 -37.65 -8.37 -12.92
C GLY A 193 -37.95 -7.05 -13.65
N ILE A 194 -38.52 -6.06 -12.95
CA ILE A 194 -38.76 -4.72 -13.51
C ILE A 194 -37.44 -4.05 -13.88
N VAL A 195 -36.47 -4.03 -12.95
CA VAL A 195 -35.15 -3.41 -13.18
C VAL A 195 -34.41 -4.12 -14.29
N TRP A 196 -34.51 -5.45 -14.37
CA TRP A 196 -33.93 -6.22 -15.47
C TRP A 196 -34.44 -5.75 -16.83
N LYS A 197 -35.75 -5.56 -16.96
CA LYS A 197 -36.38 -5.07 -18.19
C LYS A 197 -35.89 -3.66 -18.54
N ILE A 198 -35.77 -2.77 -17.56
CA ILE A 198 -35.25 -1.40 -17.76
C ILE A 198 -33.79 -1.45 -18.25
N VAL A 199 -32.93 -2.22 -17.58
CA VAL A 199 -31.50 -2.39 -17.97
C VAL A 199 -31.36 -3.02 -19.36
N SER A 200 -32.29 -3.89 -19.74
CA SER A 200 -32.32 -4.47 -21.09
C SER A 200 -32.68 -3.41 -22.14
N TRP A 201 -33.67 -2.57 -21.85
CA TRP A 201 -34.01 -1.42 -22.69
C TRP A 201 -32.89 -0.38 -22.78
N GLU A 202 -32.11 -0.22 -21.72
CA GLU A 202 -30.91 0.62 -21.76
C GLU A 202 -29.91 0.12 -22.81
N ALA A 203 -29.60 -1.19 -22.81
CA ALA A 203 -28.73 -1.79 -23.82
C ALA A 203 -29.33 -1.69 -25.24
N VAL A 204 -30.63 -1.95 -25.41
CA VAL A 204 -31.32 -1.85 -26.70
C VAL A 204 -31.20 -0.44 -27.28
N THR A 205 -31.58 0.56 -26.49
CA THR A 205 -31.56 1.96 -26.97
C THR A 205 -30.13 2.45 -27.22
N ALA A 206 -29.17 2.08 -26.38
CA ALA A 206 -27.77 2.40 -26.61
C ALA A 206 -27.25 1.78 -27.92
N PHE A 207 -27.54 0.50 -28.17
CA PHE A 207 -27.16 -0.17 -29.41
C PHE A 207 -27.75 0.50 -30.66
N PHE A 208 -29.04 0.85 -30.65
CA PHE A 208 -29.67 1.51 -31.79
C PHE A 208 -29.12 2.93 -32.04
N VAL A 209 -28.65 3.63 -31.01
CA VAL A 209 -27.93 4.90 -31.16
C VAL A 209 -26.56 4.68 -31.81
N LEU A 210 -25.83 3.64 -31.40
CA LEU A 210 -24.47 3.36 -31.87
C LEU A 210 -24.43 2.79 -33.29
N GLU A 211 -25.29 1.81 -33.58
CA GLU A 211 -25.19 0.96 -34.77
C GLU A 211 -26.53 0.76 -35.49
N GLY A 212 -27.64 1.23 -34.93
CA GLY A 212 -29.00 0.88 -35.39
C GLY A 212 -29.27 1.18 -36.87
N VAL A 213 -28.82 2.35 -37.35
CA VAL A 213 -29.03 2.77 -38.75
C VAL A 213 -28.19 1.94 -39.71
N GLU A 214 -26.92 1.66 -39.38
CA GLU A 214 -26.05 0.82 -40.23
C GLU A 214 -26.55 -0.64 -40.24
N PHE A 215 -26.91 -1.17 -39.08
CA PHE A 215 -27.41 -2.53 -38.90
C PHE A 215 -28.71 -2.81 -39.68
N LEU A 216 -29.71 -1.92 -39.61
CA LEU A 216 -30.97 -2.09 -40.36
C LEU A 216 -30.76 -2.00 -41.88
N ASN A 217 -29.80 -1.20 -42.34
CA ASN A 217 -29.42 -1.12 -43.75
C ASN A 217 -28.68 -2.37 -44.24
N GLU A 218 -27.83 -2.97 -43.40
CA GLU A 218 -27.15 -4.23 -43.69
C GLU A 218 -28.15 -5.39 -43.82
N LYS A 219 -29.18 -5.42 -42.97
CA LYS A 219 -30.19 -6.49 -42.95
C LYS A 219 -31.18 -6.43 -44.12
N SER A 220 -31.48 -5.24 -44.65
CA SER A 220 -32.36 -5.06 -45.83
C SER A 220 -31.68 -5.31 -47.18
N GLY A 221 -30.42 -5.79 -47.19
CA GLY A 221 -29.71 -6.18 -48.41
C GLY A 221 -29.39 -5.03 -49.36
N GLY A 222 -29.31 -3.78 -48.86
CA GLY A 222 -28.99 -2.60 -49.67
C GLY A 222 -30.02 -2.26 -50.76
N LYS A 223 -31.22 -2.87 -50.74
CA LYS A 223 -32.37 -2.41 -51.51
C LYS A 223 -33.19 -1.50 -50.62
N GLY A 224 -33.29 -0.23 -51.00
CA GLY A 224 -34.09 0.78 -50.29
C GLY A 224 -35.57 0.39 -50.23
N GLY A 225 -35.94 -0.38 -49.20
CA GLY A 225 -37.30 -0.41 -48.70
C GLY A 225 -37.50 0.83 -47.84
N GLU A 226 -38.38 1.71 -48.28
CA GLU A 226 -38.82 2.88 -47.52
C GLU A 226 -39.35 2.44 -46.15
N PHE A 227 -38.58 2.74 -45.10
CA PHE A 227 -39.19 3.14 -43.85
C PHE A 227 -39.55 4.63 -44.05
N ASP A 228 -40.85 4.90 -44.15
CA ASP A 228 -41.41 6.21 -44.45
C ASP A 228 -41.10 7.21 -43.33
N GLY A 229 -40.06 8.01 -43.55
CA GLY A 229 -39.60 9.10 -42.68
C GLY A 229 -39.15 10.27 -43.56
N GLY A 230 -39.91 11.36 -43.50
CA GLY A 230 -39.89 12.46 -44.46
C GLY A 230 -38.52 13.08 -44.78
N ASN A 231 -38.27 13.23 -46.08
CA ASN A 231 -37.45 14.22 -46.77
C ASN A 231 -36.28 14.87 -45.98
N VAL A 232 -35.26 14.08 -45.64
CA VAL A 232 -33.91 14.62 -45.38
C VAL A 232 -33.03 14.29 -46.58
N LYS A 233 -32.69 15.33 -47.35
CA LYS A 233 -31.71 15.25 -48.45
C LYS A 233 -30.45 14.52 -47.96
N ALA A 234 -30.13 13.42 -48.63
CA ALA A 234 -28.89 12.69 -48.45
C ALA A 234 -27.68 13.55 -48.88
N GLU A 235 -27.14 14.36 -47.97
CA GLU A 235 -25.73 14.73 -48.04
C GLU A 235 -24.91 13.48 -47.73
N LYS A 236 -24.27 12.90 -48.76
CA LYS A 236 -23.18 11.92 -48.62
C LYS A 236 -21.97 12.59 -47.94
N LYS A 237 -22.04 12.88 -46.64
CA LYS A 237 -20.86 13.07 -45.81
C LYS A 237 -20.44 11.69 -45.28
N LYS A 238 -19.29 11.20 -45.74
CA LYS A 238 -18.55 10.10 -45.09
C LYS A 238 -18.36 10.44 -43.61
N LYS A 239 -19.27 10.02 -42.72
CA LYS A 239 -19.02 10.01 -41.28
C LYS A 239 -17.93 8.96 -41.06
N ARG A 240 -16.77 9.39 -40.54
CA ARG A 240 -15.73 8.47 -40.04
C ARG A 240 -16.38 7.53 -39.03
N LYS A 241 -16.29 6.21 -39.26
CA LYS A 241 -16.63 5.19 -38.26
C LYS A 241 -15.86 5.51 -36.98
N VAL A 242 -16.56 5.98 -35.94
CA VAL A 242 -15.91 6.40 -34.69
C VAL A 242 -15.61 5.14 -33.89
N LEU A 243 -14.40 5.05 -33.36
CA LEU A 243 -13.91 3.86 -32.67
C LEU A 243 -14.55 3.76 -31.28
N LEU A 244 -15.34 2.70 -31.06
CA LEU A 244 -15.86 2.30 -29.75
C LEU A 244 -14.73 1.77 -28.86
N GLY A 245 -14.98 1.74 -27.54
CA GLY A 245 -14.14 1.03 -26.60
C GLY A 245 -13.97 -0.44 -26.97
N LYS A 246 -12.81 -1.02 -26.63
CA LYS A 246 -12.49 -2.40 -27.01
C LYS A 246 -13.49 -3.41 -26.43
N GLY A 247 -13.94 -3.21 -25.20
CA GLY A 247 -14.93 -4.11 -24.57
C GLY A 247 -16.33 -3.89 -25.10
N THR A 248 -16.76 -2.63 -25.24
CA THR A 248 -18.07 -2.30 -25.84
C THR A 248 -18.18 -2.77 -27.29
N SER A 249 -17.11 -2.69 -28.08
CA SER A 249 -17.06 -3.22 -29.46
C SER A 249 -17.34 -4.72 -29.52
N VAL A 250 -16.75 -5.51 -28.63
CA VAL A 250 -16.97 -6.97 -28.58
C VAL A 250 -18.42 -7.29 -28.23
N ILE A 251 -19.01 -6.54 -27.29
CA ILE A 251 -20.41 -6.71 -26.90
C ILE A 251 -21.35 -6.35 -28.06
N VAL A 252 -21.09 -5.23 -28.74
CA VAL A 252 -21.86 -4.78 -29.90
C VAL A 252 -21.80 -5.81 -31.04
N GLU A 253 -20.63 -6.33 -31.38
CA GLU A 253 -20.46 -7.38 -32.40
C GLU A 253 -21.23 -8.65 -32.02
N MET A 254 -21.16 -9.09 -30.76
CA MET A 254 -21.90 -10.25 -30.28
C MET A 254 -23.43 -10.08 -30.41
N ILE A 255 -23.93 -8.89 -30.09
CA ILE A 255 -25.35 -8.54 -30.27
C ILE A 255 -25.70 -8.55 -31.78
N LYS A 256 -24.87 -7.95 -32.63
CA LYS A 256 -25.09 -7.96 -34.09
C LYS A 256 -25.17 -9.37 -34.65
N ASP A 257 -24.17 -10.20 -34.39
CA ASP A 257 -24.10 -11.60 -34.87
C ASP A 257 -25.36 -12.37 -34.49
N ARG A 258 -25.84 -12.16 -33.27
CA ARG A 258 -27.07 -12.78 -32.79
C ARG A 258 -28.31 -12.31 -33.56
N LEU A 259 -28.47 -11.00 -33.73
CA LEU A 259 -29.64 -10.39 -34.36
C LEU A 259 -29.65 -10.49 -35.90
N MET A 260 -28.50 -10.78 -36.54
CA MET A 260 -28.41 -11.00 -37.98
C MET A 260 -29.10 -12.29 -38.44
N SER A 261 -29.17 -13.30 -37.57
CA SER A 261 -29.63 -14.65 -37.92
C SER A 261 -31.16 -14.86 -37.88
N LYS A 262 -31.95 -13.85 -37.50
CA LYS A 262 -33.38 -14.01 -37.16
C LYS A 262 -34.24 -12.80 -37.58
N GLY A 263 -35.48 -13.01 -38.00
CA GLY A 263 -36.58 -12.03 -38.14
C GLY A 263 -36.42 -10.78 -39.02
N GLU A 264 -37.43 -10.44 -39.84
CA GLU A 264 -37.55 -9.13 -40.51
C GLU A 264 -38.52 -8.20 -39.74
N GLY A 265 -38.16 -6.91 -39.59
CA GLY A 265 -38.97 -5.87 -38.93
C GLY A 265 -38.42 -5.40 -37.57
N LEU A 266 -38.59 -4.10 -37.27
CA LEU A 266 -38.03 -3.46 -36.07
C LEU A 266 -38.57 -4.07 -34.76
N GLU A 267 -39.88 -4.30 -34.66
CA GLU A 267 -40.51 -4.89 -33.47
C GLU A 267 -39.91 -6.27 -33.15
N LYS A 268 -39.79 -7.13 -34.17
CA LYS A 268 -39.22 -8.47 -34.02
C LYS A 268 -37.75 -8.46 -33.63
N ILE A 269 -36.97 -7.51 -34.15
CA ILE A 269 -35.55 -7.33 -33.77
C ILE A 269 -35.44 -6.93 -32.31
N VAL A 270 -36.30 -6.01 -31.85
CA VAL A 270 -36.33 -5.57 -30.45
C VAL A 270 -36.74 -6.72 -29.53
N GLU A 271 -37.78 -7.48 -29.87
CA GLU A 271 -38.19 -8.67 -29.12
C GLU A 271 -37.06 -9.70 -28.99
N GLU A 272 -36.34 -9.95 -30.09
CA GLU A 272 -35.20 -10.89 -30.10
C GLU A 272 -34.03 -10.40 -29.26
N PHE A 273 -33.76 -9.09 -29.24
CA PHE A 273 -32.74 -8.49 -28.41
C PHE A 273 -33.13 -8.57 -26.92
N LEU A 274 -34.36 -8.21 -26.57
CA LEU A 274 -34.86 -8.36 -25.20
C LEU A 274 -34.79 -9.82 -24.73
N SER A 275 -35.11 -10.77 -25.61
CA SER A 275 -34.97 -12.21 -25.34
C SER A 275 -33.51 -12.65 -25.16
N PHE A 276 -32.55 -12.03 -25.85
CA PHE A 276 -31.13 -12.31 -25.67
C PHE A 276 -30.60 -11.84 -24.31
N LEU A 277 -31.19 -10.79 -23.75
CA LEU A 277 -30.84 -10.26 -22.42
C LEU A 277 -31.64 -10.90 -21.28
N ASP A 278 -32.61 -11.78 -21.56
CA ASP A 278 -33.42 -12.48 -20.54
C ASP A 278 -32.60 -13.59 -19.85
N PRO A 279 -32.48 -13.59 -18.50
CA PRO A 279 -31.79 -14.65 -17.74
C PRO A 279 -32.28 -16.07 -18.01
N LYS A 280 -33.52 -16.21 -18.47
CA LYS A 280 -34.15 -17.51 -18.76
C LYS A 280 -33.81 -18.03 -20.15
N SER A 281 -33.13 -17.22 -20.98
CA SER A 281 -32.75 -17.55 -22.34
C SER A 281 -31.52 -18.47 -22.36
N ALA A 282 -31.53 -19.48 -23.25
CA ALA A 282 -30.42 -20.44 -23.38
C ALA A 282 -29.09 -19.79 -23.79
N ASP A 283 -29.14 -18.62 -24.43
CA ASP A 283 -27.96 -17.91 -24.93
C ASP A 283 -27.42 -16.86 -23.94
N PHE A 284 -28.14 -16.59 -22.85
CA PHE A 284 -27.76 -15.60 -21.85
C PHE A 284 -26.46 -15.96 -21.13
N ASP A 285 -26.26 -17.23 -20.80
CA ASP A 285 -25.03 -17.70 -20.14
C ASP A 285 -23.78 -17.41 -20.96
N GLY A 286 -23.88 -17.49 -22.29
CA GLY A 286 -22.80 -17.12 -23.21
C GLY A 286 -22.45 -15.64 -23.13
N LEU A 287 -23.45 -14.76 -23.13
CA LEU A 287 -23.28 -13.32 -22.96
C LEU A 287 -22.65 -12.99 -21.60
N LEU A 288 -23.21 -13.54 -20.52
CA LEU A 288 -22.75 -13.28 -19.15
C LEU A 288 -21.28 -13.71 -18.98
N LYS A 289 -20.92 -14.91 -19.48
CA LYS A 289 -19.54 -15.39 -19.46
C LYS A 289 -18.62 -14.44 -20.23
N LYS A 290 -19.06 -13.97 -21.41
CA LYS A 290 -18.23 -13.08 -22.23
C LYS A 290 -18.00 -11.73 -21.58
N VAL A 291 -19.03 -11.14 -20.96
CA VAL A 291 -18.89 -9.89 -20.21
C VAL A 291 -17.92 -10.09 -19.04
N LYS A 292 -18.02 -11.20 -18.29
CA LYS A 292 -17.07 -11.53 -17.22
C LYS A 292 -15.64 -11.67 -17.74
N GLU A 293 -15.41 -12.39 -18.84
CA GLU A 293 -14.08 -12.51 -19.46
C GLU A 293 -13.49 -11.14 -19.81
N ILE A 294 -14.29 -10.22 -20.34
CA ILE A 294 -13.84 -8.85 -20.68
C ILE A 294 -13.46 -8.09 -19.40
N LEU A 295 -14.28 -8.13 -18.36
CA LEU A 295 -14.02 -7.45 -17.10
C LEU A 295 -12.79 -8.04 -16.37
N GLU A 296 -12.66 -9.37 -16.38
CA GLU A 296 -11.53 -10.11 -15.81
C GLU A 296 -10.24 -9.92 -16.61
N SER A 297 -10.33 -9.68 -17.93
CA SER A 297 -9.14 -9.37 -18.76
C SER A 297 -8.38 -8.13 -18.29
N ASN A 298 -8.97 -7.31 -17.41
CA ASN A 298 -8.31 -6.20 -16.74
C ASN A 298 -7.32 -6.61 -15.63
N GLU A 299 -7.33 -7.85 -15.15
CA GLU A 299 -6.24 -8.34 -14.31
C GLU A 299 -4.88 -8.25 -15.05
N SER A 300 -4.91 -8.25 -16.40
CA SER A 300 -3.71 -8.08 -17.23
C SER A 300 -3.25 -6.63 -17.45
N ARG A 301 -3.97 -5.60 -16.96
CA ARG A 301 -3.67 -4.18 -17.26
C ARG A 301 -3.66 -3.21 -16.07
N ARG A 302 -3.62 -3.70 -14.82
CA ARG A 302 -3.14 -2.84 -13.74
C ARG A 302 -1.70 -2.44 -14.05
N ILE A 303 -1.42 -1.14 -14.16
CA ILE A 303 -0.02 -0.65 -14.21
C ILE A 303 0.68 -1.26 -12.99
N PRO A 304 1.71 -2.10 -13.17
CA PRO A 304 2.42 -2.70 -12.05
C PRO A 304 2.93 -1.58 -11.15
N LYS A 305 2.44 -1.55 -9.91
CA LYS A 305 2.84 -0.57 -8.91
C LYS A 305 2.95 -1.26 -7.55
N THR A 306 3.88 -0.77 -6.74
CA THR A 306 3.97 -1.17 -5.34
C THR A 306 2.81 -0.56 -4.53
N PRO A 307 2.42 -1.18 -3.40
CA PRO A 307 1.50 -0.56 -2.45
C PRO A 307 1.97 0.84 -2.03
N LYS A 308 1.03 1.77 -1.80
CA LYS A 308 1.34 3.14 -1.36
C LYS A 308 2.23 3.11 -0.11
N GLY A 309 3.33 3.86 -0.15
CA GLY A 309 4.29 3.95 0.96
C GLY A 309 5.28 2.77 1.06
N THR A 310 5.35 1.90 0.05
CA THR A 310 6.34 0.81 -0.06
C THR A 310 7.22 1.01 -1.30
N ARG A 311 8.43 0.43 -1.32
CA ARG A 311 9.41 0.63 -2.40
C ARG A 311 10.22 -0.63 -2.66
N ASP A 312 10.57 -0.82 -3.93
CA ASP A 312 11.63 -1.75 -4.32
C ASP A 312 13.00 -1.11 -4.11
N PHE A 313 14.00 -1.94 -3.83
CA PHE A 313 15.39 -1.51 -3.68
C PHE A 313 16.24 -2.29 -4.66
N ALA A 314 17.04 -1.60 -5.47
CA ALA A 314 17.82 -2.21 -6.54
C ALA A 314 19.28 -1.76 -6.54
N LYS A 315 20.14 -2.58 -7.18
CA LYS A 315 21.52 -2.25 -7.53
C LYS A 315 22.34 -1.64 -6.38
N GLU A 316 22.76 -0.38 -6.52
CA GLU A 316 23.62 0.33 -5.58
C GLU A 316 22.91 0.53 -4.22
N GLN A 317 21.59 0.74 -4.20
CA GLN A 317 20.82 0.90 -2.96
C GLN A 317 20.91 -0.38 -2.10
N MET A 318 20.76 -1.55 -2.73
CA MET A 318 20.89 -2.83 -2.01
C MET A 318 22.32 -3.08 -1.54
N THR A 319 23.32 -2.63 -2.30
CA THR A 319 24.72 -2.73 -1.89
C THR A 319 25.01 -1.88 -0.65
N ILE A 320 24.52 -0.64 -0.64
CA ILE A 320 24.66 0.28 0.50
C ILE A 320 23.92 -0.28 1.72
N ARG A 321 22.71 -0.82 1.54
CA ARG A 321 21.93 -1.50 2.58
C ARG A 321 22.67 -2.67 3.20
N LYS A 322 23.14 -3.61 2.38
CA LYS A 322 23.92 -4.77 2.86
C LYS A 322 25.16 -4.34 3.64
N LYS A 323 25.88 -3.32 3.15
CA LYS A 323 27.04 -2.75 3.84
C LYS A 323 26.65 -2.16 5.20
N ALA A 324 25.58 -1.37 5.26
CA ALA A 324 25.10 -0.79 6.50
C ALA A 324 24.70 -1.87 7.51
N PHE A 325 23.88 -2.86 7.10
CA PHE A 325 23.50 -3.97 7.97
C PHE A 325 24.70 -4.77 8.45
N SER A 326 25.68 -5.05 7.59
CA SER A 326 26.92 -5.74 8.01
C SER A 326 27.69 -4.96 9.08
N ILE A 327 27.80 -3.63 8.95
CA ILE A 327 28.43 -2.77 9.96
C ILE A 327 27.66 -2.84 11.28
N ILE A 328 26.33 -2.69 11.22
CA ILE A 328 25.45 -2.71 12.39
C ILE A 328 25.55 -4.05 13.12
N THR A 329 25.39 -5.17 12.40
CA THR A 329 25.49 -6.52 12.96
C THR A 329 26.83 -6.76 13.66
N LYS A 330 27.95 -6.35 13.04
CA LYS A 330 29.29 -6.48 13.67
C LYS A 330 29.40 -5.72 15.00
N VAL A 331 28.76 -4.57 15.12
CA VAL A 331 28.74 -3.84 16.39
C VAL A 331 27.86 -4.57 17.40
N PHE A 332 26.66 -5.00 17.02
CA PHE A 332 25.77 -5.74 17.91
C PHE A 332 26.39 -7.06 18.43
N GLU A 333 27.03 -7.84 17.57
CA GLU A 333 27.73 -9.08 17.93
C GLU A 333 28.96 -8.82 18.81
N ARG A 334 29.66 -7.69 18.60
CA ARG A 334 30.77 -7.27 19.48
C ARG A 334 30.33 -7.02 20.92
N HIS A 335 29.07 -6.65 21.13
CA HIS A 335 28.43 -6.52 22.44
C HIS A 335 27.68 -7.79 22.87
N CYS A 336 28.00 -8.93 22.26
CA CYS A 336 27.52 -10.26 22.61
C CYS A 336 25.98 -10.43 22.55
N ALA A 337 25.30 -9.68 21.69
CA ALA A 337 23.89 -9.91 21.43
C ALA A 337 23.68 -11.07 20.45
N THR A 338 22.62 -11.84 20.68
CA THR A 338 22.21 -12.92 19.78
C THR A 338 21.16 -12.40 18.80
N ALA A 339 21.20 -12.88 17.54
CA ALA A 339 20.14 -12.59 16.58
C ALA A 339 18.80 -13.19 17.05
N LEU A 340 17.73 -12.43 16.92
CA LEU A 340 16.36 -12.92 17.05
C LEU A 340 15.60 -12.62 15.76
N ASP A 341 14.73 -13.55 15.37
CA ASP A 341 13.72 -13.30 14.36
C ASP A 341 12.34 -13.73 14.89
N THR A 342 11.30 -13.00 14.49
CA THR A 342 9.91 -13.29 14.85
C THR A 342 9.04 -13.24 13.59
N PRO A 343 7.85 -13.86 13.61
CA PRO A 343 6.92 -13.75 12.49
C PRO A 343 6.62 -12.29 12.09
N ALA A 344 6.33 -12.06 10.81
CA ALA A 344 5.98 -10.72 10.30
C ALA A 344 4.63 -10.21 10.83
N PHE A 345 3.74 -11.12 11.22
CA PHE A 345 2.46 -10.84 11.85
C PHE A 345 2.37 -11.50 13.22
N GLU A 346 1.69 -10.84 14.14
CA GLU A 346 1.38 -11.31 15.47
C GLU A 346 -0.13 -11.48 15.60
N LEU A 347 -0.59 -12.21 16.62
CA LEU A 347 -2.00 -12.18 17.01
C LEU A 347 -2.40 -10.72 17.29
N LYS A 348 -3.57 -10.30 16.80
CA LYS A 348 -4.05 -8.92 16.93
C LYS A 348 -4.11 -8.46 18.39
N GLU A 349 -4.47 -9.35 19.30
CA GLU A 349 -4.48 -9.08 20.73
C GLU A 349 -3.10 -8.78 21.33
N THR A 350 -2.03 -9.35 20.78
CA THR A 350 -0.64 -9.08 21.20
C THR A 350 -0.28 -7.60 21.03
N LEU A 351 -0.76 -6.99 19.95
CA LEU A 351 -0.44 -5.60 19.57
C LEU A 351 -1.44 -4.58 20.14
N THR A 352 -2.63 -5.03 20.55
CA THR A 352 -3.72 -4.15 20.98
C THR A 352 -3.38 -3.45 22.30
N GLY A 353 -3.58 -2.12 22.35
CA GLY A 353 -3.42 -1.31 23.55
C GLY A 353 -1.97 -1.05 23.98
N LYS A 354 -0.97 -1.43 23.18
CA LYS A 354 0.46 -1.24 23.50
C LYS A 354 1.04 0.08 23.00
N TYR A 355 0.41 0.68 21.99
CA TYR A 355 0.96 1.81 21.25
C TYR A 355 0.16 3.12 21.41
N GLY A 356 -0.77 3.19 22.37
CA GLY A 356 -1.57 4.40 22.58
C GLY A 356 -2.37 4.79 21.32
N GLU A 357 -2.30 6.07 20.94
CA GLU A 357 -2.98 6.61 19.75
C GLU A 357 -2.53 5.96 18.43
N ASP A 358 -1.28 5.49 18.38
CA ASP A 358 -0.68 4.86 17.20
C ASP A 358 -1.29 3.48 16.89
N SER A 359 -2.04 2.88 17.83
CA SER A 359 -2.69 1.57 17.62
C SER A 359 -3.64 1.56 16.41
N LYS A 360 -4.17 2.73 16.00
CA LYS A 360 -5.03 2.89 14.81
C LYS A 360 -4.27 2.72 13.49
N LEU A 361 -2.94 2.75 13.53
CA LEU A 361 -2.06 2.69 12.37
C LEU A 361 -1.60 1.26 12.06
N ILE A 362 -2.10 0.25 12.76
CA ILE A 362 -1.73 -1.15 12.53
C ILE A 362 -2.40 -1.69 11.25
N TYR A 363 -1.68 -2.54 10.52
CA TYR A 363 -2.23 -3.29 9.39
C TYR A 363 -2.84 -4.61 9.88
N ASP A 364 -4.16 -4.74 9.77
CA ASP A 364 -4.87 -5.99 10.07
C ASP A 364 -4.94 -6.89 8.83
N LEU A 365 -4.76 -8.19 9.02
CA LEU A 365 -5.02 -9.20 7.98
C LEU A 365 -6.54 -9.40 7.84
N ALA A 366 -6.96 -9.83 6.65
CA ALA A 366 -8.37 -10.14 6.41
C ALA A 366 -8.79 -11.38 7.23
N ASP A 367 -10.00 -11.35 7.77
CA ASP A 367 -10.59 -12.52 8.42
C ASP A 367 -10.92 -13.59 7.36
N GLN A 368 -10.30 -14.75 7.52
CA GLN A 368 -10.47 -15.92 6.65
C GLN A 368 -11.02 -17.12 7.43
N GLY A 369 -11.63 -16.90 8.61
CA GLY A 369 -12.21 -17.95 9.47
C GLY A 369 -11.22 -18.57 10.47
N GLY A 370 -10.06 -17.95 10.68
CA GLY A 370 -9.01 -18.38 11.61
C GLY A 370 -8.69 -17.34 12.69
N GLU A 371 -7.46 -17.35 13.19
CA GLU A 371 -6.98 -16.37 14.17
C GLU A 371 -6.88 -14.97 13.54
N LEU A 372 -7.26 -13.95 14.31
CA LEU A 372 -7.12 -12.56 13.89
C LEU A 372 -5.67 -12.12 14.08
N CYS A 373 -5.01 -11.80 12.98
CA CYS A 373 -3.61 -11.41 12.95
C CYS A 373 -3.42 -9.99 12.42
N SER A 374 -2.32 -9.36 12.82
CA SER A 374 -1.93 -8.02 12.39
C SER A 374 -0.43 -7.98 12.14
N LEU A 375 0.02 -7.20 11.14
CA LEU A 375 1.45 -6.99 10.90
C LEU A 375 2.07 -6.25 12.09
N ARG A 376 3.29 -6.64 12.47
CA ARG A 376 4.02 -6.00 13.57
C ARG A 376 4.30 -4.52 13.29
N TYR A 377 4.00 -3.68 14.28
CA TYR A 377 4.21 -2.23 14.23
C TYR A 377 5.65 -1.83 14.57
N ASP A 378 6.30 -2.63 15.42
CA ASP A 378 7.68 -2.52 15.86
C ASP A 378 8.30 -3.90 16.14
N LEU A 379 9.56 -3.95 16.61
CA LEU A 379 10.24 -5.17 17.04
C LEU A 379 10.29 -5.34 18.57
N THR A 380 9.97 -4.30 19.34
CA THR A 380 9.96 -4.32 20.82
C THR A 380 8.83 -5.17 21.40
N VAL A 381 7.62 -5.06 20.85
CA VAL A 381 6.47 -5.83 21.34
C VAL A 381 6.60 -7.32 21.01
N PRO A 382 6.96 -7.72 19.76
CA PRO A 382 7.31 -9.11 19.46
C PRO A 382 8.41 -9.68 20.37
N PHE A 383 9.44 -8.88 20.67
CA PHE A 383 10.48 -9.25 21.62
C PHE A 383 9.94 -9.47 23.04
N SER A 384 9.09 -8.57 23.52
CA SER A 384 8.50 -8.66 24.86
C SER A 384 7.63 -9.92 25.01
N ARG A 385 6.82 -10.21 23.98
CA ARG A 385 6.06 -11.46 23.88
C ARG A 385 7.00 -12.68 23.84
N TYR A 386 8.12 -12.61 23.09
CA TYR A 386 9.10 -13.69 23.02
C TYR A 386 9.70 -14.04 24.38
N VAL A 387 10.14 -13.03 25.13
CA VAL A 387 10.70 -13.21 26.48
C VAL A 387 9.66 -13.83 27.41
N ALA A 388 8.44 -13.29 27.43
CA ALA A 388 7.36 -13.77 28.29
C ALA A 388 6.93 -15.21 27.96
N MET A 389 6.69 -15.51 26.68
CA MET A 389 6.25 -16.83 26.21
C MET A 389 7.26 -17.94 26.53
N ASN A 390 8.56 -17.62 26.45
CA ASN A 390 9.63 -18.57 26.75
C ASN A 390 10.06 -18.54 28.23
N GLY A 391 9.41 -17.73 29.08
CA GLY A 391 9.70 -17.65 30.50
C GLY A 391 11.12 -17.14 30.84
N LEU A 392 11.75 -16.40 29.92
CA LEU A 392 13.12 -15.91 30.06
C LEU A 392 13.20 -14.78 31.08
N THR A 393 14.26 -14.77 31.90
CA THR A 393 14.51 -13.71 32.90
C THR A 393 15.69 -12.81 32.53
N SER A 394 16.48 -13.21 31.53
CA SER A 394 17.58 -12.43 30.99
C SER A 394 17.80 -12.80 29.52
N PHE A 395 17.92 -11.80 28.65
CA PHE A 395 18.20 -12.01 27.23
C PHE A 395 18.77 -10.74 26.60
N LYS A 396 19.85 -10.88 25.83
CA LYS A 396 20.48 -9.79 25.08
C LYS A 396 20.43 -10.10 23.59
N ARG A 397 19.76 -9.26 22.81
CA ARG A 397 19.44 -9.56 21.41
C ARG A 397 19.55 -8.40 20.48
N TYR A 398 19.73 -8.70 19.20
CA TYR A 398 19.45 -7.77 18.11
C TYR A 398 18.43 -8.37 17.13
N HIS A 399 17.66 -7.50 16.47
CA HIS A 399 16.69 -7.87 15.43
C HIS A 399 16.70 -6.79 14.35
N ILE A 400 17.01 -7.18 13.11
CA ILE A 400 17.04 -6.28 11.95
C ILE A 400 16.00 -6.76 10.96
N ASP A 401 14.85 -6.10 10.91
CA ASP A 401 13.75 -6.53 10.05
C ASP A 401 12.77 -5.41 9.73
N LYS A 402 11.87 -5.66 8.76
CA LYS A 402 10.81 -4.76 8.35
C LYS A 402 9.69 -4.70 9.39
N VAL A 403 9.09 -3.51 9.48
CA VAL A 403 7.88 -3.22 10.25
C VAL A 403 6.89 -2.44 9.38
N TRP A 404 5.61 -2.48 9.76
CA TRP A 404 4.54 -1.88 8.98
C TRP A 404 3.70 -0.91 9.78
N ARG A 405 3.54 0.32 9.27
CA ARG A 405 2.75 1.38 9.90
C ARG A 405 1.89 2.05 8.83
N ARG A 406 0.58 2.16 9.03
CA ARG A 406 -0.38 2.82 8.10
C ARG A 406 -0.28 4.34 8.13
N ASP A 407 0.93 4.84 8.29
CA ASP A 407 1.23 6.25 8.38
C ASP A 407 0.93 6.97 7.06
N ASN A 408 0.88 8.29 7.10
CA ASN A 408 0.82 9.12 5.90
C ASN A 408 2.23 9.26 5.32
N PRO A 409 2.54 8.62 4.17
CA PRO A 409 3.89 8.54 3.67
C PRO A 409 4.41 9.92 3.22
N SER A 410 5.67 10.19 3.56
CA SER A 410 6.42 11.39 3.14
C SER A 410 7.90 11.02 2.93
N LYS A 411 8.75 11.98 2.53
CA LYS A 411 10.18 11.68 2.31
C LYS A 411 10.82 11.18 3.62
N GLY A 412 11.36 9.96 3.62
CA GLY A 412 11.93 9.32 4.82
C GLY A 412 10.90 8.77 5.82
N ARG A 413 9.61 8.74 5.48
CA ARG A 413 8.52 8.16 6.26
C ARG A 413 7.70 7.22 5.37
N TYR A 414 7.87 5.93 5.56
CA TYR A 414 7.29 4.88 4.73
C TYR A 414 6.28 4.05 5.53
N ARG A 415 5.46 3.28 4.82
CA ARG A 415 4.51 2.34 5.42
C ARG A 415 5.11 0.97 5.67
N GLU A 416 6.14 0.62 4.91
CA GLU A 416 7.03 -0.51 5.14
C GLU A 416 8.47 0.03 5.21
N PHE A 417 9.19 -0.29 6.28
CA PHE A 417 10.59 0.11 6.45
C PHE A 417 11.30 -0.80 7.45
N TYR A 418 12.63 -0.81 7.41
CA TYR A 418 13.44 -1.56 8.38
C TYR A 418 13.54 -0.82 9.72
N GLN A 419 13.56 -1.60 10.79
CA GLN A 419 14.13 -1.23 12.07
C GLN A 419 15.38 -2.07 12.35
N CYS A 420 16.29 -1.54 13.15
CA CYS A 420 17.46 -2.27 13.62
C CYS A 420 17.53 -2.10 15.13
N ASP A 421 17.03 -3.10 15.84
CA ASP A 421 16.80 -3.02 17.27
C ASP A 421 17.88 -3.81 18.02
N PHE A 422 18.28 -3.29 19.17
CA PHE A 422 19.14 -3.95 20.14
C PHE A 422 18.55 -3.77 21.53
N ASP A 423 18.37 -4.87 22.25
CA ASP A 423 17.66 -4.87 23.52
C ASP A 423 18.33 -5.80 24.54
N ILE A 424 18.34 -5.34 25.79
CA ILE A 424 18.81 -6.07 26.96
C ILE A 424 17.64 -6.20 27.93
N ALA A 425 17.15 -7.42 28.11
CA ALA A 425 16.16 -7.77 29.13
C ALA A 425 16.85 -8.49 30.29
N GLY A 426 16.45 -8.18 31.51
CA GLY A 426 16.91 -8.81 32.74
C GLY A 426 17.34 -7.83 33.81
N GLN A 427 17.48 -8.34 35.03
CA GLN A 427 17.96 -7.57 36.18
C GLN A 427 19.48 -7.50 36.18
N TYR A 428 20.02 -6.28 36.15
CA TYR A 428 21.47 -6.00 36.14
C TYR A 428 21.81 -4.89 37.13
N GLU A 429 23.09 -4.50 37.15
CA GLU A 429 23.55 -3.31 37.84
C GLU A 429 22.79 -2.07 37.37
N LYS A 430 22.55 -1.17 38.33
CA LYS A 430 21.82 0.07 38.08
C LYS A 430 22.52 0.88 36.99
N MET A 431 21.78 1.26 35.95
CA MET A 431 22.24 1.97 34.75
C MET A 431 23.25 1.24 33.86
N GLY A 432 23.65 0.00 34.17
CA GLY A 432 24.62 -0.75 33.39
C GLY A 432 24.14 -1.02 31.95
N PRO A 433 22.98 -1.66 31.76
CA PRO A 433 22.40 -1.86 30.44
C PRO A 433 22.09 -0.56 29.68
N ASP A 434 21.64 0.48 30.38
CA ASP A 434 21.33 1.80 29.80
C ASP A 434 22.58 2.44 29.19
N PHE A 435 23.70 2.38 29.92
CA PHE A 435 25.01 2.78 29.44
C PHE A 435 25.40 2.00 28.18
N GLU A 436 25.29 0.66 28.22
CA GLU A 436 25.70 -0.20 27.11
C GLU A 436 24.91 0.13 25.83
N VAL A 437 23.60 0.31 25.93
CA VAL A 437 22.74 0.63 24.77
C VAL A 437 23.08 2.00 24.17
N VAL A 438 23.31 3.03 25.00
CA VAL A 438 23.74 4.36 24.51
C VAL A 438 25.11 4.29 23.85
N ARG A 439 26.03 3.50 24.41
CA ARG A 439 27.36 3.28 23.85
C ARG A 439 27.28 2.59 22.47
N ILE A 440 26.47 1.55 22.35
CA ILE A 440 26.23 0.84 21.08
C ILE A 440 25.68 1.78 20.02
N LEU A 441 24.68 2.60 20.38
CA LEU A 441 24.14 3.62 19.46
C LEU A 441 25.24 4.52 18.91
N SER A 442 26.11 5.05 19.77
CA SER A 442 27.23 5.87 19.33
C SER A 442 28.22 5.11 18.45
N GLU A 443 28.60 3.87 18.82
CA GLU A 443 29.51 3.04 18.03
C GLU A 443 28.98 2.73 16.64
N VAL A 444 27.69 2.41 16.52
CA VAL A 444 27.05 2.16 15.23
C VAL A 444 27.07 3.42 14.36
N LEU A 445 26.64 4.56 14.89
CA LEU A 445 26.59 5.81 14.12
C LEU A 445 27.99 6.28 13.69
N ASN A 446 29.01 6.08 14.54
CA ASN A 446 30.41 6.34 14.19
C ASN A 446 30.90 5.39 13.09
N ALA A 447 30.62 4.09 13.20
CA ALA A 447 31.07 3.08 12.25
C ALA A 447 30.42 3.24 10.86
N LEU A 448 29.17 3.73 10.82
CA LEU A 448 28.46 4.05 9.57
C LEU A 448 29.02 5.31 8.88
N ASN A 449 29.79 6.13 9.60
CA ASN A 449 30.45 7.33 9.08
C ASN A 449 29.49 8.29 8.35
N ILE A 450 28.37 8.62 9.00
CA ILE A 450 27.31 9.47 8.42
C ILE A 450 27.55 10.97 8.62
N GLY A 451 28.53 11.37 9.43
CA GLY A 451 28.80 12.77 9.79
C GLY A 451 28.54 13.02 11.28
N ASP A 452 28.35 14.29 11.64
CA ASP A 452 28.13 14.67 13.04
C ASP A 452 26.68 14.47 13.49
N TYR A 453 26.50 14.13 14.76
CA TYR A 453 25.21 13.85 15.38
C TYR A 453 25.27 14.17 16.89
N GLU A 454 24.10 14.30 17.51
CA GLU A 454 23.95 14.33 18.96
C GLU A 454 22.97 13.27 19.44
N ILE A 455 23.17 12.74 20.64
CA ILE A 455 22.27 11.85 21.36
C ILE A 455 21.65 12.67 22.49
N LYS A 456 20.42 13.14 22.27
CA LYS A 456 19.62 13.77 23.33
C LYS A 456 19.23 12.69 24.33
N LEU A 457 19.33 12.99 25.62
CA LEU A 457 19.02 12.04 26.69
C LEU A 457 18.19 12.75 27.75
N ASN A 458 17.16 12.05 28.24
CA ASN A 458 16.31 12.47 29.34
C ASN A 458 15.84 11.24 30.14
N HIS A 459 14.99 11.44 31.14
CA HIS A 459 14.42 10.38 31.96
C HIS A 459 12.91 10.57 32.12
N ARG A 460 12.12 9.50 32.00
CA ARG A 460 10.65 9.55 32.09
C ARG A 460 10.16 10.15 33.41
N LYS A 461 10.70 9.67 34.54
CA LYS A 461 10.38 10.22 35.87
C LYS A 461 10.73 11.72 36.02
N LEU A 462 11.71 12.24 35.29
CA LEU A 462 11.99 13.68 35.28
C LEU A 462 10.92 14.44 34.52
N LEU A 463 10.53 13.95 33.36
CA LEU A 463 9.45 14.55 32.56
C LEU A 463 8.13 14.58 33.35
N ASP A 464 7.75 13.47 33.98
CA ASP A 464 6.55 13.40 34.81
C ASP A 464 6.63 14.39 35.99
N GLY A 465 7.80 14.49 36.64
CA GLY A 465 8.02 15.47 37.70
C GLY A 465 7.94 16.92 37.23
N VAL A 466 8.48 17.25 36.04
CA VAL A 466 8.32 18.59 35.43
C VAL A 466 6.85 18.92 35.25
N LEU A 467 6.05 18.00 34.70
CA LEU A 467 4.63 18.22 34.46
C LEU A 467 3.85 18.40 35.76
N GLU A 468 4.15 17.60 36.78
CA GLU A 468 3.53 17.71 38.11
C GLU A 468 3.84 19.04 38.80
N ILE A 469 5.12 19.44 38.80
CA ILE A 469 5.57 20.74 39.33
C ILE A 469 4.89 21.91 38.61
N CYS A 470 4.71 21.79 37.30
CA CYS A 470 4.04 22.82 36.50
C CYS A 470 2.54 22.91 36.77
N GLY A 471 1.93 21.89 37.41
CA GLY A 471 0.50 21.84 37.72
C GLY A 471 -0.35 21.18 36.64
N VAL A 472 0.25 20.35 35.78
CA VAL A 472 -0.49 19.60 34.77
C VAL A 472 -1.35 18.52 35.47
N PRO A 473 -2.62 18.32 35.09
CA PRO A 473 -3.41 17.21 35.61
C PRO A 473 -2.86 15.85 35.12
N PRO A 474 -2.77 14.81 35.98
CA PRO A 474 -2.26 13.49 35.57
C PRO A 474 -2.95 12.89 34.34
N ALA A 475 -4.27 13.10 34.21
CA ALA A 475 -5.05 12.66 33.04
C ALA A 475 -4.60 13.28 31.70
N LYS A 476 -3.89 14.41 31.75
CA LYS A 476 -3.37 15.13 30.57
C LYS A 476 -1.87 14.90 30.34
N PHE A 477 -1.15 14.15 31.19
CA PHE A 477 0.31 13.99 31.04
C PHE A 477 0.71 13.49 29.65
N ARG A 478 0.04 12.44 29.16
CA ARG A 478 0.34 11.87 27.84
C ARG A 478 0.11 12.85 26.69
N THR A 479 -1.04 13.52 26.69
CA THR A 479 -1.37 14.47 25.62
C THR A 479 -0.41 15.65 25.66
N ILE A 480 0.03 16.11 26.83
CA ILE A 480 1.01 17.19 26.95
C ILE A 480 2.42 16.76 26.54
N CYS A 481 2.89 15.56 26.90
CA CYS A 481 4.14 15.02 26.36
C CYS A 481 4.14 15.00 24.82
N SER A 482 3.01 14.63 24.20
CA SER A 482 2.84 14.67 22.73
C SER A 482 2.95 16.09 22.15
N SER A 483 2.54 17.14 22.88
CA SER A 483 2.80 18.52 22.46
C SER A 483 4.29 18.88 22.59
N ILE A 484 4.92 18.52 23.70
CA ILE A 484 6.33 18.82 23.96
C ILE A 484 7.24 18.16 22.91
N ASP A 485 6.93 16.93 22.47
CA ASP A 485 7.68 16.24 21.40
C ASP A 485 7.76 17.04 20.09
N LYS A 486 6.75 17.89 19.81
CA LYS A 486 6.71 18.71 18.59
C LYS A 486 7.69 19.89 18.62
N LEU A 487 8.34 20.18 19.75
CA LEU A 487 9.40 21.19 19.85
C LEU A 487 10.62 20.87 18.97
N ASP A 488 10.72 19.63 18.47
CA ASP A 488 11.72 19.25 17.47
C ASP A 488 11.52 19.95 16.11
N LYS A 489 10.30 20.40 15.80
CA LYS A 489 9.90 20.96 14.50
C LYS A 489 9.14 22.28 14.60
N GLN A 490 8.54 22.57 15.74
CA GLN A 490 7.69 23.73 15.97
C GLN A 490 8.31 24.65 17.01
N SER A 491 7.98 25.93 16.92
CA SER A 491 8.38 26.89 17.96
C SER A 491 7.60 26.64 19.25
N PHE A 492 8.17 27.06 20.38
CA PHE A 492 7.48 26.97 21.66
C PHE A 492 6.11 27.69 21.65
N GLU A 493 5.98 28.82 20.94
CA GLU A 493 4.71 29.53 20.83
C GLU A 493 3.62 28.71 20.12
N GLN A 494 3.98 27.96 19.07
CA GLN A 494 3.05 27.05 18.39
C GLN A 494 2.62 25.91 19.30
N VAL A 495 3.57 25.30 20.02
CA VAL A 495 3.30 24.22 20.97
C VAL A 495 2.47 24.73 22.17
N LYS A 496 2.77 25.93 22.67
CA LYS A 496 2.00 26.60 23.73
C LYS A 496 0.55 26.80 23.32
N LYS A 497 0.32 27.28 22.10
CA LYS A 497 -1.02 27.46 21.55
C LYS A 497 -1.80 26.15 21.54
N GLU A 498 -1.20 25.06 21.07
CA GLU A 498 -1.82 23.72 21.11
C GLU A 498 -2.14 23.27 22.54
N MET A 499 -1.21 23.43 23.48
CA MET A 499 -1.41 23.04 24.88
C MET A 499 -2.58 23.77 25.54
N VAL A 500 -2.77 25.05 25.21
CA VAL A 500 -3.83 25.89 25.79
C VAL A 500 -5.15 25.69 25.06
N GLU A 501 -5.18 25.90 23.74
CA GLU A 501 -6.43 25.95 22.97
C GLU A 501 -7.03 24.57 22.69
N GLU A 502 -6.20 23.57 22.40
CA GLU A 502 -6.67 22.22 22.04
C GLU A 502 -6.71 21.27 23.24
N LYS A 503 -5.70 21.36 24.13
CA LYS A 503 -5.56 20.44 25.27
C LYS A 503 -6.07 21.03 26.59
N GLY A 504 -6.45 22.30 26.59
CA GLY A 504 -7.12 22.96 27.71
C GLY A 504 -6.25 23.10 28.96
N LEU A 505 -4.95 23.41 28.81
CA LEU A 505 -4.13 23.90 29.91
C LEU A 505 -4.30 25.40 30.12
N SER A 506 -4.01 25.88 31.34
CA SER A 506 -3.91 27.31 31.59
C SER A 506 -2.65 27.89 30.95
N VAL A 507 -2.68 29.18 30.61
CA VAL A 507 -1.54 29.89 30.05
C VAL A 507 -0.36 29.85 31.01
N GLU A 508 -0.60 30.02 32.31
CA GLU A 508 0.45 30.00 33.35
C GLU A 508 1.10 28.62 33.45
N THR A 509 0.33 27.55 33.34
CA THR A 509 0.83 26.17 33.34
C THR A 509 1.72 25.93 32.13
N ALA A 510 1.28 26.35 30.95
CA ALA A 510 2.05 26.23 29.72
C ALA A 510 3.35 27.05 29.76
N ASP A 511 3.33 28.26 30.32
CA ASP A 511 4.52 29.09 30.49
C ASP A 511 5.53 28.46 31.46
N LYS A 512 5.07 27.86 32.56
CA LYS A 512 5.94 27.10 33.47
C LYS A 512 6.60 25.91 32.78
N ILE A 513 5.86 25.14 31.96
CA ILE A 513 6.47 24.07 31.15
C ILE A 513 7.57 24.65 30.27
N GLY A 514 7.32 25.83 29.68
CA GLY A 514 8.26 26.57 28.85
C GLY A 514 9.60 26.90 29.50
N THR A 515 9.67 27.05 30.83
CA THR A 515 10.94 27.30 31.52
C THR A 515 11.79 26.04 31.58
N PHE A 516 11.18 24.87 31.80
CA PHE A 516 11.88 23.60 31.90
C PHE A 516 12.30 23.02 30.55
N VAL A 517 11.44 23.05 29.55
CA VAL A 517 11.75 22.45 28.23
C VAL A 517 12.85 23.20 27.48
N LYS A 518 13.25 24.40 27.91
CA LYS A 518 14.39 25.13 27.33
C LYS A 518 15.73 24.70 27.93
N ILE A 519 15.72 23.94 29.03
CA ILE A 519 16.90 23.52 29.77
C ILE A 519 17.56 22.35 29.02
N ARG A 520 18.73 22.62 28.42
CA ARG A 520 19.55 21.61 27.73
C ARG A 520 21.02 21.97 27.76
N GLY A 521 21.92 20.99 27.72
CA GLY A 521 23.36 21.25 27.74
C GLY A 521 24.24 20.01 27.94
N PRO A 522 25.56 20.23 28.12
CA PRO A 522 26.50 19.16 28.43
C PRO A 522 26.10 18.42 29.71
N PRO A 523 26.04 17.07 29.72
CA PRO A 523 25.44 16.34 30.82
C PRO A 523 26.09 16.58 32.19
N PRO A 524 27.43 16.57 32.36
CA PRO A 524 28.05 16.80 33.67
C PRO A 524 27.80 18.21 34.22
N GLU A 525 27.84 19.22 33.35
CA GLU A 525 27.64 20.61 33.73
C GLU A 525 26.18 20.87 34.11
N LEU A 526 25.25 20.42 33.28
CA LEU A 526 23.82 20.64 33.52
C LEU A 526 23.34 19.87 34.75
N LEU A 527 23.77 18.62 34.91
CA LEU A 527 23.46 17.86 36.11
C LEU A 527 23.98 18.57 37.37
N SER A 528 25.20 19.12 37.32
CA SER A 528 25.76 19.88 38.44
C SER A 528 24.95 21.15 38.76
N LYS A 529 24.47 21.88 37.74
CA LYS A 529 23.61 23.06 37.92
C LYS A 529 22.25 22.72 38.53
N ILE A 530 21.67 21.59 38.13
CA ILE A 530 20.40 21.10 38.68
C ILE A 530 20.58 20.63 40.12
N MET A 531 21.59 19.81 40.39
CA MET A 531 21.91 19.30 41.73
C MET A 531 22.35 20.40 42.69
N GLY A 532 23.01 21.45 42.19
CA GLY A 532 23.39 22.64 42.95
C GLY A 532 22.26 23.64 43.17
N GLY A 533 21.06 23.38 42.63
CA GLY A 533 19.87 24.23 42.81
C GLY A 533 19.92 25.57 42.06
N THR A 534 20.87 25.76 41.16
CA THR A 534 20.99 26.99 40.34
C THR A 534 20.05 27.01 39.15
N GLU A 535 19.60 25.84 38.68
CA GLU A 535 18.70 25.68 37.55
C GLU A 535 17.74 24.52 37.86
N GLY A 536 16.44 24.64 37.57
CA GLY A 536 15.47 23.56 37.83
C GLY A 536 15.38 23.07 39.28
N SER A 537 15.66 23.91 40.28
CA SER A 537 15.75 23.53 41.70
C SER A 537 14.49 22.88 42.28
N GLU A 538 13.33 23.14 41.68
CA GLU A 538 12.06 22.49 42.02
C GLU A 538 12.08 20.97 41.77
N LEU A 539 12.88 20.49 40.81
CA LEU A 539 13.06 19.07 40.52
C LEU A 539 13.65 18.32 41.71
N LEU A 540 14.49 18.95 42.52
CA LEU A 540 15.08 18.33 43.71
C LEU A 540 14.07 18.10 44.84
N LYS A 541 12.96 18.84 44.83
CA LYS A 541 11.88 18.70 45.81
C LYS A 541 10.95 17.53 45.48
N HIS A 542 11.00 17.03 44.25
CA HIS A 542 10.18 15.92 43.77
C HIS A 542 10.95 14.59 43.87
N ASN A 543 10.44 13.64 44.65
CA ASN A 543 11.15 12.40 44.97
C ASN A 543 11.54 11.56 43.73
N ALA A 544 10.61 11.39 42.79
CA ALA A 544 10.88 10.60 41.57
C ALA A 544 11.89 11.31 40.64
N SER A 545 11.87 12.65 40.63
CA SER A 545 12.86 13.44 39.89
C SER A 545 14.25 13.32 40.51
N LYS A 546 14.35 13.35 41.85
CA LYS A 546 15.61 13.15 42.56
C LYS A 546 16.20 11.75 42.32
N GLU A 547 15.36 10.72 42.31
CA GLU A 547 15.78 9.36 41.95
C GLU A 547 16.36 9.33 40.53
N ALA A 548 15.65 9.91 39.56
CA ALA A 548 16.09 9.97 38.18
C ALA A 548 17.38 10.79 37.97
N LEU A 549 17.60 11.88 38.71
CA LEU A 549 18.88 12.60 38.68
C LEU A 549 20.02 11.74 39.23
N GLY A 550 19.76 10.90 40.24
CA GLY A 550 20.72 9.91 40.73
C GLY A 550 21.06 8.87 39.66
N ASP A 551 20.07 8.39 38.94
CA ASP A 551 20.23 7.45 37.82
C ASP A 551 21.08 8.08 36.71
N LEU A 552 20.74 9.30 36.30
CA LEU A 552 21.50 10.04 35.30
C LEU A 552 22.92 10.35 35.75
N SER A 553 23.16 10.59 37.05
CA SER A 553 24.52 10.77 37.58
C SER A 553 25.39 9.55 37.36
N ILE A 554 24.88 8.34 37.63
CA ILE A 554 25.59 7.08 37.41
C ILE A 554 25.86 6.90 35.92
N LEU A 555 24.84 7.11 35.09
CA LEU A 555 24.94 6.95 33.65
C LEU A 555 25.95 7.93 33.02
N PHE A 556 25.92 9.20 33.40
CA PHE A 556 26.82 10.22 32.86
C PHE A 556 28.28 9.97 33.27
N ASP A 557 28.55 9.48 34.48
CA ASP A 557 29.91 9.09 34.87
C ASP A 557 30.41 7.90 34.03
N ALA A 558 29.58 6.87 33.82
CA ALA A 558 29.92 5.74 32.96
C ALA A 558 30.18 6.16 31.50
N LEU A 559 29.35 7.05 30.95
CA LEU A 559 29.53 7.61 29.60
C LEU A 559 30.78 8.50 29.49
N TYR A 560 31.12 9.24 30.55
CA TYR A 560 32.34 10.04 30.62
C TYR A 560 33.58 9.13 30.62
N LYS A 561 33.62 8.12 31.50
CA LYS A 561 34.75 7.16 31.60
C LYS A 561 34.94 6.33 30.34
N SER A 562 33.86 6.02 29.62
CA SER A 562 33.89 5.31 28.33
C SER A 562 34.17 6.21 27.12
N ARG A 563 34.40 7.51 27.32
CA ARG A 563 34.66 8.50 26.25
C ARG A 563 33.52 8.55 25.22
N CYS A 564 32.29 8.40 25.69
CA CYS A 564 31.07 8.47 24.88
C CYS A 564 30.25 9.74 25.15
N ILE A 565 30.58 10.48 26.22
CA ILE A 565 29.80 11.63 26.70
C ILE A 565 29.76 12.81 25.71
N ASP A 566 30.78 12.99 24.87
CA ASP A 566 30.90 14.14 23.96
C ASP A 566 29.80 14.18 22.89
N LYS A 567 29.14 13.05 22.65
CA LYS A 567 27.99 12.95 21.73
C LYS A 567 26.65 13.10 22.44
N VAL A 568 26.62 13.17 23.78
CA VAL A 568 25.39 13.17 24.57
C VAL A 568 25.03 14.58 25.01
N VAL A 569 23.74 14.93 24.91
CA VAL A 569 23.18 16.19 25.39
C VAL A 569 22.06 15.86 26.37
N PHE A 570 22.13 16.40 27.58
CA PHE A 570 21.02 16.30 28.53
C PHE A 570 19.98 17.35 28.14
N ASP A 571 18.76 16.92 27.79
CA ASP A 571 17.73 17.78 27.19
C ASP A 571 16.35 17.50 27.79
N LEU A 572 15.82 18.44 28.57
CA LEU A 572 14.53 18.29 29.25
C LEU A 572 13.33 18.41 28.30
N SER A 573 13.53 18.88 27.06
CA SER A 573 12.48 18.88 26.04
C SER A 573 12.23 17.49 25.44
N LEU A 574 13.15 16.54 25.62
CA LEU A 574 12.98 15.20 25.07
C LEU A 574 11.85 14.48 25.80
N ALA A 575 10.67 14.49 25.19
CA ALA A 575 9.45 13.83 25.65
C ALA A 575 9.05 12.65 24.74
N ARG A 576 9.94 12.27 23.82
CA ARG A 576 9.71 11.27 22.78
C ARG A 576 9.64 9.88 23.39
N GLY A 577 8.62 9.12 23.03
CA GLY A 577 8.57 7.72 23.40
C GLY A 577 7.20 7.09 23.29
N LEU A 578 7.20 5.79 23.03
CA LEU A 578 6.01 4.97 23.17
C LEU A 578 5.60 4.96 24.64
N ASP A 579 4.30 4.84 24.90
CA ASP A 579 3.69 4.95 26.25
C ASP A 579 4.28 3.97 27.30
N TYR A 580 5.15 3.06 26.88
CA TYR A 580 5.74 2.00 27.70
C TYR A 580 7.09 2.34 28.36
N TYR A 581 7.74 3.48 28.07
CA TYR A 581 9.01 3.81 28.73
C TYR A 581 8.82 4.18 30.21
N THR A 582 9.71 3.67 31.07
CA THR A 582 9.69 3.81 32.54
C THR A 582 10.93 4.52 33.10
N GLY A 583 12.02 4.55 32.34
CA GLY A 583 13.32 5.06 32.78
C GLY A 583 13.94 6.07 31.82
N VAL A 584 15.23 5.90 31.49
CA VAL A 584 15.91 6.75 30.50
C VAL A 584 15.22 6.67 29.14
N ILE A 585 15.29 7.80 28.44
CA ILE A 585 14.86 7.94 27.04
C ILE A 585 15.94 8.70 26.30
N PHE A 586 16.22 8.31 25.06
CA PHE A 586 17.23 8.97 24.25
C PHE A 586 16.87 8.96 22.78
N GLU A 587 17.39 9.95 22.07
CA GLU A 587 17.19 10.15 20.64
C GLU A 587 18.48 10.66 19.99
N ALA A 588 18.95 9.97 18.97
CA ALA A 588 20.01 10.44 18.11
C ALA A 588 19.45 11.33 16.99
N ALA A 589 19.95 12.55 16.87
CA ALA A 589 19.62 13.51 15.83
C ALA A 589 20.86 13.86 15.01
N PHE A 590 20.71 13.86 13.68
CA PHE A 590 21.78 14.22 12.76
C PHE A 590 22.02 15.74 12.72
N LYS A 591 23.27 16.19 12.68
CA LYS A 591 23.68 17.62 12.66
C LYS A 591 24.18 18.12 11.30
N GLY A 592 24.14 17.32 10.24
CA GLY A 592 24.61 17.74 8.91
C GLY A 592 23.63 18.66 8.17
N GLY A 593 24.03 19.08 6.97
CA GLY A 593 23.28 20.05 6.15
C GLY A 593 21.92 19.56 5.61
N VAL A 594 21.61 18.27 5.77
CA VAL A 594 20.33 17.68 5.35
C VAL A 594 19.47 17.44 6.58
N GLN A 595 18.30 18.07 6.63
CA GLN A 595 17.35 17.91 7.74
C GLN A 595 16.61 16.57 7.62
N VAL A 596 17.20 15.50 8.15
CA VAL A 596 16.64 14.14 8.16
C VAL A 596 15.86 13.80 9.44
N GLY A 597 15.99 14.60 10.50
CA GLY A 597 15.37 14.34 11.82
C GLY A 597 16.08 13.25 12.62
N SER A 598 15.36 12.60 13.53
CA SER A 598 15.85 11.45 14.33
C SER A 598 16.45 10.33 13.47
N ILE A 599 17.64 9.84 13.82
CA ILE A 599 18.33 8.72 13.16
C ILE A 599 18.44 7.48 14.05
N GLY A 600 18.00 7.58 15.31
CA GLY A 600 17.88 6.48 16.24
C GLY A 600 17.21 6.94 17.52
N ALA A 601 16.58 6.02 18.25
CA ALA A 601 15.94 6.32 19.53
C ALA A 601 15.93 5.07 20.41
N GLY A 602 15.64 5.24 21.70
CA GLY A 602 15.52 4.12 22.62
C GLY A 602 15.22 4.57 24.04
N GLY A 603 15.17 3.61 24.94
CA GLY A 603 14.89 3.86 26.34
C GLY A 603 14.61 2.59 27.14
N ARG A 604 14.39 2.78 28.44
CA ARG A 604 14.07 1.72 29.41
C ARG A 604 12.57 1.55 29.55
N TYR A 605 12.08 0.31 29.51
CA TYR A 605 10.66 -0.05 29.45
C TYR A 605 10.33 -1.25 30.35
N ASP A 606 10.51 -1.10 31.65
CA ASP A 606 10.54 -2.25 32.58
C ASP A 606 9.22 -3.02 32.68
N ASN A 607 8.10 -2.41 32.29
CA ASN A 607 6.75 -2.97 32.44
C ASN A 607 6.25 -3.76 31.22
N LEU A 608 6.89 -3.63 30.05
CA LEU A 608 6.29 -4.14 28.81
C LEU A 608 6.23 -5.67 28.78
N ILE A 609 7.30 -6.35 29.22
CA ILE A 609 7.36 -7.82 29.26
C ILE A 609 6.36 -8.39 30.27
N GLY A 610 6.21 -7.73 31.44
CA GLY A 610 5.23 -8.10 32.46
C GLY A 610 3.78 -8.03 31.98
N ASN A 611 3.49 -7.27 30.92
CA ASN A 611 2.15 -7.22 30.33
C ASN A 611 1.80 -8.47 29.49
N PHE A 612 2.74 -9.37 29.24
CA PHE A 612 2.54 -10.60 28.46
C PHE A 612 2.67 -11.89 29.29
N GLY A 613 3.15 -11.81 30.53
CA GLY A 613 3.39 -12.98 31.37
C GLY A 613 3.28 -12.64 32.85
N THR A 614 3.53 -13.62 33.71
CA THR A 614 3.41 -13.46 35.16
C THR A 614 4.67 -12.89 35.83
N LYS A 615 5.80 -12.84 35.10
CA LYS A 615 7.08 -12.35 35.61
C LYS A 615 7.35 -10.94 35.09
N GLN A 616 7.73 -10.06 36.00
CA GLN A 616 8.29 -8.77 35.66
C GLN A 616 9.75 -8.95 35.21
N VAL A 617 10.09 -8.48 34.02
CA VAL A 617 11.47 -8.50 33.50
C VAL A 617 11.80 -7.09 33.02
N PRO A 618 12.73 -6.37 33.66
CA PRO A 618 13.13 -5.04 33.21
C PRO A 618 13.87 -5.12 31.89
N ALA A 619 13.76 -4.09 31.07
CA ALA A 619 14.39 -4.08 29.75
C ALA A 619 14.73 -2.66 29.29
N VAL A 620 15.79 -2.56 28.48
CA VAL A 620 16.22 -1.33 27.81
C VAL A 620 16.72 -1.67 26.42
N GLY A 621 16.48 -0.78 25.47
CA GLY A 621 16.95 -0.99 24.12
C GLY A 621 16.93 0.25 23.25
N MET A 622 17.35 0.06 22.01
CA MET A 622 17.46 1.08 20.98
C MET A 622 16.99 0.54 19.64
N SER A 623 16.56 1.46 18.78
CA SER A 623 16.21 1.22 17.39
C SER A 623 16.87 2.28 16.51
N LEU A 624 17.48 1.88 15.40
CA LEU A 624 17.98 2.82 14.40
C LEU A 624 16.88 3.17 13.40
N GLY A 625 16.76 4.47 13.11
CA GLY A 625 16.00 4.98 11.97
C GLY A 625 16.75 4.73 10.66
N ILE A 626 16.97 3.46 10.32
CA ILE A 626 17.92 3.04 9.29
C ILE A 626 17.58 3.59 7.90
N GLU A 627 16.31 3.81 7.55
CA GLU A 627 15.95 4.45 6.26
C GLU A 627 16.53 5.86 6.11
N ARG A 628 16.60 6.64 7.20
CA ARG A 628 17.20 7.98 7.18
C ARG A 628 18.72 7.90 7.10
N VAL A 629 19.32 7.00 7.87
CA VAL A 629 20.76 6.70 7.81
C VAL A 629 21.18 6.28 6.40
N LEU A 630 20.43 5.38 5.77
CA LEU A 630 20.67 4.92 4.40
C LEU A 630 20.57 6.06 3.39
N THR A 631 19.61 6.97 3.57
CA THR A 631 19.49 8.17 2.71
C THR A 631 20.78 9.02 2.77
N ILE A 632 21.33 9.24 3.96
CA ILE A 632 22.60 9.98 4.14
C ILE A 632 23.75 9.23 3.48
N MET A 633 23.81 7.91 3.68
CA MET A 633 24.85 7.06 3.08
C MET A 633 24.77 7.05 1.55
N GLU A 634 23.57 7.01 0.98
CA GLU A 634 23.31 7.09 -0.46
C GLU A 634 23.76 8.43 -1.03
N GLU A 635 23.43 9.56 -0.40
CA GLU A 635 23.89 10.89 -0.83
C GLU A 635 25.42 11.01 -0.77
N LYS A 636 26.06 10.51 0.29
CA LYS A 636 27.53 10.47 0.40
C LYS A 636 28.16 9.55 -0.66
N ALA A 637 27.48 8.45 -0.97
CA ALA A 637 27.92 7.47 -1.95
C ALA A 637 27.72 7.94 -3.39
N GLN A 638 26.86 8.91 -3.70
CA GLN A 638 26.76 9.48 -5.06
C GLN A 638 28.10 10.08 -5.53
N ASN A 639 28.93 10.53 -4.59
CA ASN A 639 30.28 11.03 -4.86
C ASN A 639 31.33 9.91 -5.00
N GLN A 640 30.94 8.64 -4.84
CA GLN A 640 31.79 7.46 -4.91
C GLN A 640 31.22 6.47 -5.94
N ALA A 641 32.08 5.83 -6.72
CA ALA A 641 31.65 4.80 -7.66
C ALA A 641 31.24 3.51 -6.92
N VAL A 642 29.99 3.42 -6.42
CA VAL A 642 29.45 2.17 -5.84
C VAL A 642 29.16 1.18 -6.97
N ARG A 643 29.61 -0.07 -6.81
CA ARG A 643 29.31 -1.17 -7.72
C ARG A 643 28.18 -2.01 -7.15
N ALA A 644 27.21 -2.39 -7.99
CA ALA A 644 26.12 -3.29 -7.60
C ALA A 644 26.58 -4.75 -7.45
N THR A 645 27.72 -5.10 -8.04
CA THR A 645 28.32 -6.43 -7.99
C THR A 645 29.73 -6.38 -7.41
N GLU A 646 30.18 -7.50 -6.86
CA GLU A 646 31.52 -7.68 -6.32
C GLU A 646 32.42 -8.44 -7.31
N THR A 647 32.07 -8.45 -8.59
CA THR A 647 32.77 -9.18 -9.65
C THR A 647 34.23 -8.72 -9.72
N GLN A 648 35.15 -9.65 -9.52
CA GLN A 648 36.59 -9.42 -9.55
C GLN A 648 37.14 -9.66 -10.95
N VAL A 649 36.61 -10.63 -11.68
CA VAL A 649 37.16 -11.07 -12.97
C VAL A 649 36.06 -11.27 -14.00
N LEU A 650 36.25 -10.76 -15.22
CA LEU A 650 35.41 -11.08 -16.38
C LEU A 650 36.16 -12.05 -17.31
N VAL A 651 35.63 -13.25 -17.52
CA VAL A 651 36.10 -14.20 -18.52
C VAL A 651 35.47 -13.86 -19.87
N ALA A 652 36.24 -13.24 -20.75
CA ALA A 652 35.86 -12.78 -22.08
C ALA A 652 36.31 -13.78 -23.15
N VAL A 653 35.40 -14.65 -23.59
CA VAL A 653 35.66 -15.63 -24.65
C VAL A 653 35.20 -15.09 -26.01
N LEU A 654 36.11 -15.09 -26.98
CA LEU A 654 35.86 -14.66 -28.34
C LEU A 654 35.28 -15.79 -29.20
N GLY A 655 34.27 -15.45 -30.00
CA GLY A 655 33.55 -16.43 -30.83
C GLY A 655 32.29 -16.93 -30.13
N ASP A 656 31.92 -18.19 -30.41
CA ASP A 656 30.69 -18.84 -29.91
C ASP A 656 31.04 -20.10 -29.08
N LYS A 657 32.07 -20.02 -28.23
CA LYS A 657 32.64 -21.16 -27.47
C LYS A 657 32.20 -21.15 -25.99
N LEU A 658 30.93 -21.46 -25.72
CA LEU A 658 30.40 -21.50 -24.36
C LEU A 658 31.11 -22.53 -23.46
N ALA A 659 31.48 -23.70 -23.98
CA ALA A 659 32.16 -24.73 -23.19
C ALA A 659 33.48 -24.24 -22.57
N VAL A 660 34.26 -23.48 -23.33
CA VAL A 660 35.52 -22.87 -22.86
C VAL A 660 35.24 -21.82 -21.79
N ALA A 661 34.21 -20.99 -21.98
CA ALA A 661 33.84 -19.99 -20.98
C ALA A 661 33.39 -20.66 -19.68
N ALA A 662 32.60 -21.74 -19.77
CA ALA A 662 32.15 -22.52 -18.63
C ALA A 662 33.31 -23.17 -17.88
N GLU A 663 34.27 -23.78 -18.58
CA GLU A 663 35.48 -24.37 -17.99
C GLU A 663 36.28 -23.32 -17.21
N LEU A 664 36.68 -22.23 -17.87
CA LEU A 664 37.52 -21.20 -17.26
C LEU A 664 36.84 -20.46 -16.11
N VAL A 665 35.55 -20.14 -16.24
CA VAL A 665 34.85 -19.45 -15.15
C VAL A 665 34.59 -20.38 -13.97
N SER A 666 34.36 -21.69 -14.22
CA SER A 666 34.18 -22.67 -13.14
C SER A 666 35.47 -22.85 -12.33
N GLU A 667 36.64 -22.91 -12.99
CA GLU A 667 37.92 -22.95 -12.28
C GLU A 667 38.13 -21.77 -11.33
N LEU A 668 37.62 -20.59 -11.69
CA LEU A 668 37.66 -19.41 -10.82
C LEU A 668 36.63 -19.51 -9.69
N TRP A 669 35.42 -19.96 -9.97
CA TRP A 669 34.39 -20.16 -8.94
C TRP A 669 34.78 -21.24 -7.93
N ASP A 670 35.45 -22.32 -8.35
CA ASP A 670 35.91 -23.42 -7.50
C ASP A 670 36.91 -22.96 -6.41
N VAL A 671 37.55 -21.81 -6.60
CA VAL A 671 38.45 -21.18 -5.63
C VAL A 671 37.90 -19.87 -5.04
N ASP A 672 36.58 -19.67 -5.11
CA ASP A 672 35.84 -18.50 -4.59
C ASP A 672 36.27 -17.15 -5.17
N ILE A 673 36.83 -17.14 -6.40
CA ILE A 673 37.01 -15.92 -7.16
C ILE A 673 35.66 -15.52 -7.75
N LYS A 674 35.23 -14.28 -7.47
CA LYS A 674 33.97 -13.71 -7.97
C LYS A 674 34.09 -13.38 -9.45
N ALA A 675 33.90 -14.39 -10.29
CA ALA A 675 34.02 -14.26 -11.74
C ALA A 675 32.65 -14.17 -12.43
N GLU A 676 32.61 -13.50 -13.58
CA GLU A 676 31.53 -13.58 -14.56
C GLU A 676 32.11 -13.98 -15.91
N TYR A 677 31.29 -14.47 -16.83
CA TYR A 677 31.74 -14.79 -18.18
C TYR A 677 30.86 -14.11 -19.24
N LYS A 678 31.46 -13.85 -20.39
CA LYS A 678 30.76 -13.35 -21.58
C LYS A 678 31.34 -13.99 -22.82
N VAL A 679 30.45 -14.46 -23.71
CA VAL A 679 30.80 -15.00 -25.01
C VAL A 679 30.32 -14.03 -26.08
N HIS A 680 31.24 -13.50 -26.87
CA HIS A 680 30.92 -12.55 -27.93
C HIS A 680 32.05 -12.45 -28.96
N LYS A 681 31.70 -12.27 -30.23
CA LYS A 681 32.70 -12.19 -31.33
C LYS A 681 33.61 -10.97 -31.27
N LYS A 682 33.07 -9.84 -30.81
CA LYS A 682 33.77 -8.55 -30.75
C LYS A 682 34.39 -8.31 -29.37
N VAL A 683 35.73 -8.17 -29.31
CA VAL A 683 36.49 -7.81 -28.09
C VAL A 683 35.95 -6.54 -27.45
N MET A 684 35.61 -5.52 -28.24
CA MET A 684 35.09 -4.24 -27.74
C MET A 684 33.84 -4.40 -26.86
N LYS A 685 32.97 -5.37 -27.15
CA LYS A 685 31.75 -5.63 -26.34
C LYS A 685 32.03 -6.27 -24.98
N HIS A 686 33.21 -6.86 -24.82
CA HIS A 686 33.71 -7.34 -23.53
C HIS A 686 34.33 -6.20 -22.74
N ILE A 687 35.16 -5.37 -23.39
CA ILE A 687 35.78 -4.20 -22.76
C ILE A 687 34.72 -3.19 -22.30
N GLU A 688 33.76 -2.83 -23.16
CA GLU A 688 32.62 -1.97 -22.81
C GLU A 688 31.90 -2.49 -21.56
N TYR A 689 31.60 -3.78 -21.51
CA TYR A 689 30.92 -4.39 -20.37
C TYR A 689 31.75 -4.37 -19.08
N ALA A 690 33.06 -4.65 -19.19
CA ALA A 690 33.97 -4.63 -18.06
C ALA A 690 34.11 -3.20 -17.49
N ILE A 691 34.18 -2.18 -18.35
CA ILE A 691 34.23 -0.78 -17.95
C ILE A 691 32.90 -0.34 -17.31
N ASP A 692 31.77 -0.62 -17.96
CA ASP A 692 30.43 -0.25 -17.47
C ASP A 692 30.12 -0.90 -16.11
N SER A 693 30.51 -2.17 -15.94
CA SER A 693 30.32 -2.94 -14.70
C SER A 693 31.46 -2.73 -13.69
N LYS A 694 32.49 -1.95 -14.07
CA LYS A 694 33.68 -1.63 -13.28
C LYS A 694 34.41 -2.87 -12.76
N VAL A 695 34.50 -3.92 -13.57
CA VAL A 695 35.21 -5.16 -13.23
C VAL A 695 36.71 -4.89 -13.35
N PRO A 696 37.53 -5.16 -12.32
CA PRO A 696 38.93 -4.73 -12.31
C PRO A 696 39.83 -5.56 -13.24
N TRP A 697 39.55 -6.87 -13.37
CA TRP A 697 40.33 -7.79 -14.18
C TRP A 697 39.49 -8.44 -15.28
N MET A 698 40.10 -8.69 -16.43
CA MET A 698 39.48 -9.40 -17.54
C MET A 698 40.44 -10.46 -18.09
N VAL A 699 39.95 -11.68 -18.27
CA VAL A 699 40.65 -12.80 -18.89
C VAL A 699 40.13 -12.93 -20.31
N ILE A 700 40.97 -12.68 -21.32
CA ILE A 700 40.58 -12.72 -22.72
C ILE A 700 41.11 -14.00 -23.36
N VAL A 701 40.21 -14.75 -24.00
CA VAL A 701 40.55 -16.02 -24.68
C VAL A 701 39.93 -16.06 -26.08
N GLY A 702 40.78 -16.13 -27.10
CA GLY A 702 40.40 -16.37 -28.49
C GLY A 702 40.94 -17.70 -29.01
N GLU A 703 40.83 -17.93 -30.33
CA GLU A 703 41.32 -19.16 -30.95
C GLU A 703 42.83 -19.34 -30.84
N ARG A 704 43.57 -18.24 -30.98
CA ARG A 704 45.02 -18.25 -30.83
C ARG A 704 45.43 -18.66 -29.41
N GLU A 705 44.83 -18.01 -28.41
CA GLU A 705 45.13 -18.26 -27.00
C GLU A 705 44.84 -19.73 -26.62
N LEU A 706 43.73 -20.29 -27.12
CA LEU A 706 43.39 -21.70 -26.91
C LEU A 706 44.41 -22.66 -27.55
N ASN A 707 44.80 -22.40 -28.79
CA ASN A 707 45.74 -23.26 -29.51
C ASN A 707 47.15 -23.22 -28.88
N GLU A 708 47.53 -22.09 -28.29
CA GLU A 708 48.83 -21.88 -27.65
C GLU A 708 48.83 -22.25 -26.15
N GLY A 709 47.68 -22.59 -25.55
CA GLY A 709 47.58 -22.92 -24.12
C GLY A 709 47.83 -21.74 -23.18
N ILE A 710 47.51 -20.53 -23.64
CA ILE A 710 47.75 -19.26 -22.95
C ILE A 710 46.43 -18.51 -22.73
N VAL A 711 46.45 -17.48 -21.88
CA VAL A 711 45.35 -16.52 -21.71
C VAL A 711 45.92 -15.11 -21.61
N LYS A 712 45.12 -14.10 -21.99
CA LYS A 712 45.48 -12.70 -21.79
C LYS A 712 44.80 -12.17 -20.54
N LEU A 713 45.59 -11.69 -19.58
CA LEU A 713 45.07 -11.03 -18.39
C LEU A 713 45.19 -9.52 -18.58
N LYS A 714 44.06 -8.81 -18.52
CA LYS A 714 43.98 -7.36 -18.65
C LYS A 714 43.53 -6.74 -17.35
N ASN A 715 44.25 -5.72 -16.90
CA ASN A 715 43.78 -4.80 -15.87
C ASN A 715 42.98 -3.67 -16.55
N ILE A 716 41.72 -3.50 -16.17
CA ILE A 716 40.82 -2.53 -16.82
C ILE A 716 41.18 -1.09 -16.43
N GLU A 717 41.67 -0.85 -15.20
CA GLU A 717 42.02 0.49 -14.72
C GLU A 717 43.34 1.00 -15.33
N THR A 718 44.40 0.17 -15.32
CA THR A 718 45.71 0.56 -15.87
C THR A 718 45.84 0.32 -17.35
N THR A 719 44.88 -0.40 -17.95
CA THR A 719 44.88 -0.88 -19.34
C THR A 719 45.99 -1.85 -19.71
N ASN A 720 46.87 -2.21 -18.76
CA ASN A 720 47.97 -3.16 -18.95
C ASN A 720 47.43 -4.55 -19.30
N GLU A 721 48.09 -5.18 -20.26
CA GLU A 721 47.81 -6.53 -20.72
C GLU A 721 49.08 -7.38 -20.65
N GLU A 722 48.90 -8.63 -20.26
CA GLU A 722 49.96 -9.62 -20.22
C GLU A 722 49.43 -10.97 -20.71
N VAL A 723 50.35 -11.80 -21.19
CA VAL A 723 50.06 -13.17 -21.62
C VAL A 723 50.64 -14.10 -20.57
N ILE A 724 49.81 -14.99 -20.04
CA ILE A 724 50.22 -15.99 -19.05
C ILE A 724 49.81 -17.39 -19.52
N PRO A 725 50.52 -18.46 -19.09
CA PRO A 725 50.08 -19.82 -19.31
C PRO A 725 48.69 -20.06 -18.70
N ARG A 726 47.79 -20.76 -19.41
CA ARG A 726 46.44 -21.09 -18.90
C ARG A 726 46.51 -21.83 -17.56
N SER A 727 47.51 -22.69 -17.38
CA SER A 727 47.73 -23.45 -16.14
C SER A 727 47.95 -22.56 -14.90
N ASN A 728 48.41 -21.32 -15.08
CA ASN A 728 48.77 -20.42 -13.99
C ASN A 728 47.67 -19.38 -13.70
N LEU A 729 46.57 -19.39 -14.48
CA LEU A 729 45.52 -18.37 -14.42
C LEU A 729 44.96 -18.16 -13.00
N VAL A 730 44.59 -19.26 -12.34
CA VAL A 730 43.99 -19.23 -11.01
C VAL A 730 44.96 -18.65 -9.98
N GLY A 731 46.20 -19.17 -9.93
CA GLY A 731 47.21 -18.72 -8.98
C GLY A 731 47.59 -17.24 -9.16
N GLU A 732 47.71 -16.79 -10.40
CA GLU A 732 48.02 -15.39 -10.72
C GLU A 732 46.89 -14.45 -10.26
N LEU A 733 45.63 -14.84 -10.49
CA LEU A 733 44.47 -14.07 -10.04
C LEU A 733 44.33 -14.06 -8.51
N GLN A 734 44.57 -15.18 -7.82
CA GLN A 734 44.57 -15.21 -6.35
C GLN A 734 45.62 -14.26 -5.77
N GLN A 735 46.84 -14.26 -6.33
CA GLN A 735 47.91 -13.36 -5.92
C GLN A 735 47.55 -11.88 -6.13
N ARG A 736 47.01 -11.53 -7.31
CA ARG A 736 46.64 -10.15 -7.65
C ARG A 736 45.45 -9.62 -6.86
N LEU A 737 44.49 -10.50 -6.57
CA LEU A 737 43.32 -10.18 -5.75
C LEU A 737 43.62 -10.21 -4.24
N LYS A 738 44.86 -10.57 -3.85
CA LYS A 738 45.31 -10.71 -2.46
C LYS A 738 44.42 -11.68 -1.66
N LEU A 739 43.95 -12.74 -2.32
CA LEU A 739 43.24 -13.82 -1.69
C LEU A 739 44.29 -14.78 -1.12
N ASN A 740 44.27 -15.04 0.19
CA ASN A 740 45.13 -16.08 0.76
C ASN A 740 44.68 -17.44 0.18
N PRO A 741 45.62 -18.29 -0.30
CA PRO A 741 45.28 -19.59 -0.85
C PRO A 741 44.61 -20.52 0.18
#